data_AF-A0A358MAM2-F1
#
_entry.id   AF-A0A358MAM2-F1
#
_cell.length_a   1.000
_cell.length_b   1.000
_cell.length_c   1.000
_cell.angle_alpha   90.00
_cell.angle_beta   90.00
_cell.angle_gamma   90.00
#
_symmetry.space_group_name_H-M   'P 1'
#
loop_
_entity.id
_entity.type
_entity.pdbx_description
1 polymer ?
#
loop_
_entity_poly.entity_id
_entity_poly.type
_entity_poly.pdbx_seq_one_letter_code
_entity_poly.pdbx_strand_id
1 'polypeptide(L)'
;MTHQNALRDILETPDMGIILSDGCRLSARVWMPQDAADDPVPVILEYLPYRKRDGTCARDALTHPWFAKRGYACLRVDMRGNGDSEGLMEDEYTPQELADACEVIAWAAAQPWCNCRVGMMGISWGGFNSLQVAALQPDALKAIVTLCSTVDRYADDIHYKGGCLLNENLGWGATMWAYSSRAPDPALREDWRKIWLERLEHEPFLPEVWLRHQNRDDYWQHGSVCEDFSAIKAKTLAVGGWGDSYKNAVPQLVAALPGAKGIVGPWVHKYPHFAVPGPRIGFLQEAERWWARWLKDTPTGVEDDPDYTVYLMDGVRPATWYLERPGRWIVADASGGEVTRHHLAGQALAATPGPVEALVASPQHTGGDSGEYCAIWLGPEMPGDQRADDALSMVWEGDTLAQDCAISGAPHVALRLMSDKPLGQIAVRLCHVHPDGATTRITYGVLNLAHRNGHARPEPLPVGEVVEVALDLDHIAYCVPAGHRLRLAVSNAYWPLLWPSPEAGQLTISGGYVDVPCVVRPRRDERVFPEPDSEAAWETEPLRAGDNSRRVVTDMKTGEITLEIVDDFGLRRDSDHGLISGSVAREWWTIHPDDPLSARGRTHWTEEMARDGIVLRTETFTEMWSDAAEFHLAGRIEAYEGEKLFYSRKVSARVPRDHR
;
A
#
# COMPACT_ATOMS: atom_id res chain seq x y z
N MET A 1 -37.78 -14.17 -12.96
CA MET A 1 -38.63 -13.59 -11.90
C MET A 1 -37.70 -13.11 -10.81
N THR A 2 -37.54 -11.80 -10.69
CA THR A 2 -36.64 -11.13 -9.75
C THR A 2 -37.21 -11.27 -8.34
N HIS A 3 -36.64 -12.17 -7.54
CA HIS A 3 -36.76 -12.03 -6.09
C HIS A 3 -36.01 -10.75 -5.73
N GLN A 4 -36.75 -9.64 -5.55
CA GLN A 4 -36.29 -8.59 -4.65
C GLN A 4 -36.15 -9.28 -3.29
N ASN A 5 -34.94 -9.75 -2.95
CA ASN A 5 -34.67 -10.23 -1.61
C ASN A 5 -34.84 -9.01 -0.70
N ALA A 6 -35.91 -9.02 0.08
CA ALA A 6 -36.04 -8.09 1.19
C ALA A 6 -34.78 -8.20 2.06
N LEU A 7 -34.25 -7.07 2.51
CA LEU A 7 -33.12 -7.05 3.43
C LEU A 7 -33.50 -7.83 4.70
N ARG A 8 -32.57 -8.64 5.21
CA ARG A 8 -32.74 -9.41 6.46
C ARG A 8 -32.43 -8.53 7.66
N ASP A 9 -33.14 -8.76 8.75
CA ASP A 9 -32.75 -8.24 10.06
C ASP A 9 -31.45 -8.91 10.50
N ILE A 10 -30.53 -8.11 11.07
CA ILE A 10 -29.22 -8.58 11.49
C ILE A 10 -29.05 -8.44 13.01
N LEU A 11 -28.15 -9.25 13.56
CA LEU A 11 -27.58 -9.11 14.88
C LEU A 11 -26.12 -8.70 14.72
N GLU A 12 -25.69 -7.75 15.55
CA GLU A 12 -24.28 -7.42 15.73
C GLU A 12 -23.78 -7.96 17.07
N THR A 13 -22.70 -8.74 17.04
CA THR A 13 -21.95 -9.17 18.22
C THR A 13 -20.59 -8.48 18.21
N PRO A 14 -20.34 -7.50 19.09
CA PRO A 14 -19.13 -6.67 19.01
C PRO A 14 -17.84 -7.38 19.45
N ASP A 15 -17.97 -8.50 20.17
CA ASP A 15 -16.88 -9.36 20.59
C ASP A 15 -17.33 -10.82 20.70
N MET A 16 -17.15 -11.57 19.63
CA MET A 16 -17.29 -13.02 19.58
C MET A 16 -15.91 -13.64 19.72
N GLY A 17 -15.71 -14.43 20.78
CA GLY A 17 -14.47 -15.15 21.02
C GLY A 17 -14.32 -16.37 20.11
N ILE A 18 -13.25 -16.43 19.34
CA ILE A 18 -12.87 -17.60 18.54
C ILE A 18 -11.68 -18.26 19.24
N ILE A 19 -11.87 -19.48 19.74
CA ILE A 19 -10.81 -20.23 20.42
C ILE A 19 -10.09 -21.09 19.40
N LEU A 20 -8.80 -20.81 19.21
CA LEU A 20 -7.92 -21.57 18.34
C LEU A 20 -7.48 -22.89 19.00
N SER A 21 -6.88 -23.78 18.22
CA SER A 21 -6.45 -25.11 18.68
C SER A 21 -5.42 -25.09 19.81
N ASP A 22 -4.62 -24.02 19.89
CA ASP A 22 -3.63 -23.78 20.96
C ASP A 22 -4.23 -23.13 22.22
N GLY A 23 -5.54 -22.82 22.21
CA GLY A 23 -6.25 -22.15 23.29
C GLY A 23 -6.23 -20.62 23.24
N CYS A 24 -5.53 -20.02 22.28
CA CYS A 24 -5.56 -18.56 22.08
C CYS A 24 -6.96 -18.11 21.68
N ARG A 25 -7.48 -17.09 22.36
CA ARG A 25 -8.74 -16.45 21.99
C ARG A 25 -8.50 -15.26 21.06
N LEU A 26 -9.05 -15.35 19.85
CA LEU A 26 -9.21 -14.19 18.97
C LEU A 26 -10.55 -13.50 19.19
N SER A 27 -10.57 -12.18 19.01
CA SER A 27 -11.74 -11.33 19.16
C SER A 27 -12.28 -10.93 17.79
N ALA A 28 -13.56 -11.23 17.54
CA ALA A 28 -14.24 -10.90 16.29
C ALA A 28 -15.43 -9.98 16.52
N ARG A 29 -15.62 -8.97 15.65
CA ARG A 29 -16.89 -8.25 15.51
C ARG A 29 -17.66 -8.90 14.39
N VAL A 30 -18.90 -9.31 14.69
CA VAL A 30 -19.70 -10.16 13.82
C VAL A 30 -21.03 -9.50 13.50
N TRP A 31 -21.37 -9.43 12.21
CA TRP A 31 -22.70 -9.06 11.74
C TRP A 31 -23.31 -10.23 11.01
N MET A 32 -24.50 -10.66 11.40
CA MET A 32 -25.11 -11.87 10.85
C MET A 32 -26.64 -11.75 10.83
N PRO A 33 -27.33 -12.29 9.81
CA PRO A 33 -28.79 -12.42 9.82
C PRO A 33 -29.30 -13.11 11.08
N GLN A 34 -30.38 -12.60 11.67
CA GLN A 34 -30.97 -13.18 12.89
C GLN A 34 -31.46 -14.61 12.67
N ASP A 35 -31.93 -14.92 11.46
CA ASP A 35 -32.44 -16.23 11.09
C ASP A 35 -31.36 -17.16 10.48
N ALA A 36 -30.07 -16.81 10.61
CA ALA A 36 -28.97 -17.62 10.08
C ALA A 36 -28.86 -19.03 10.69
N ALA A 37 -29.42 -19.27 11.88
CA ALA A 37 -29.47 -20.62 12.45
C ALA A 37 -30.49 -21.54 11.74
N ASP A 38 -31.56 -20.96 11.20
CA ASP A 38 -32.61 -21.68 10.47
C ASP A 38 -32.32 -21.72 8.96
N ASP A 39 -31.71 -20.66 8.42
CA ASP A 39 -31.24 -20.52 7.04
C ASP A 39 -29.74 -20.15 7.01
N PRO A 40 -28.83 -21.14 7.11
CA PRO A 40 -27.39 -20.92 7.16
C PRO A 40 -26.83 -20.14 5.96
N VAL A 41 -25.94 -19.20 6.25
CA VAL A 41 -25.39 -18.26 5.27
C VAL A 41 -23.88 -18.44 5.06
N PRO A 42 -23.32 -18.00 3.93
CA PRO A 42 -21.88 -17.97 3.77
C PRO A 42 -21.22 -16.87 4.60
N VAL A 43 -19.93 -17.04 4.87
CA VAL A 43 -19.11 -16.08 5.63
C VAL A 43 -18.29 -15.18 4.71
N ILE A 44 -18.15 -13.90 5.09
CA ILE A 44 -17.12 -12.98 4.58
C ILE A 44 -16.20 -12.65 5.75
N LEU A 45 -14.93 -13.05 5.65
CA LEU A 45 -13.90 -12.85 6.66
C LEU A 45 -12.99 -11.67 6.26
N GLU A 46 -12.71 -10.79 7.23
CA GLU A 46 -11.60 -9.85 7.19
C GLU A 46 -10.74 -10.05 8.46
N TYR A 47 -9.45 -10.29 8.29
CA TYR A 47 -8.51 -10.68 9.34
C TYR A 47 -7.26 -9.79 9.27
N LEU A 48 -7.04 -8.91 10.25
CA LEU A 48 -5.99 -7.89 10.19
C LEU A 48 -5.65 -7.25 11.56
N PRO A 49 -4.56 -6.47 11.70
CA PRO A 49 -4.09 -5.95 13.00
C PRO A 49 -4.74 -4.62 13.44
N TYR A 50 -5.53 -3.97 12.60
CA TYR A 50 -5.91 -2.55 12.77
C TYR A 50 -7.08 -2.27 13.72
N ARG A 51 -7.30 -3.14 14.73
CA ARG A 51 -8.24 -2.93 15.86
C ARG A 51 -9.70 -2.60 15.49
N LYS A 52 -10.59 -3.57 15.67
CA LYS A 52 -12.02 -3.46 15.26
C LYS A 52 -12.85 -2.42 16.04
N ARG A 53 -12.39 -1.96 17.21
CA ARG A 53 -13.12 -1.04 18.10
C ARG A 53 -12.82 0.44 17.86
N ASP A 54 -11.60 0.78 17.49
CA ASP A 54 -11.13 2.18 17.42
C ASP A 54 -10.37 2.52 16.13
N GLY A 55 -9.74 1.52 15.49
CA GLY A 55 -9.03 1.71 14.23
C GLY A 55 -9.94 1.57 13.01
N THR A 56 -10.53 0.39 12.77
CA THR A 56 -11.32 0.13 11.56
C THR A 56 -12.83 0.30 11.71
N CYS A 57 -13.32 0.62 12.91
CA CYS A 57 -14.75 0.64 13.25
C CYS A 57 -15.62 1.39 12.21
N ALA A 58 -15.24 2.62 11.84
CA ALA A 58 -16.02 3.44 10.90
C ALA A 58 -16.04 2.86 9.47
N ARG A 59 -14.92 2.29 9.01
CA ARG A 59 -14.80 1.61 7.72
C ARG A 59 -15.66 0.35 7.70
N ASP A 60 -15.58 -0.43 8.79
CA ASP A 60 -16.25 -1.72 8.89
C ASP A 60 -17.77 -1.55 8.88
N ALA A 61 -18.27 -0.52 9.56
CA ALA A 61 -19.69 -0.16 9.63
C ALA A 61 -20.31 0.17 8.27
N LEU A 62 -19.55 0.76 7.34
CA LEU A 62 -20.04 1.07 5.99
C LEU A 62 -20.25 -0.18 5.12
N THR A 63 -19.53 -1.26 5.44
CA THR A 63 -19.33 -2.41 4.55
C THR A 63 -20.00 -3.68 5.06
N HIS A 64 -19.67 -4.12 6.27
CA HIS A 64 -20.06 -5.44 6.77
C HIS A 64 -21.58 -5.56 7.03
N PRO A 65 -22.26 -4.59 7.66
CA PRO A 65 -23.71 -4.68 7.83
C PRO A 65 -24.46 -4.67 6.49
N TRP A 66 -23.93 -3.97 5.48
CA TRP A 66 -24.53 -3.92 4.15
C TRP A 66 -24.58 -5.32 3.50
N PHE A 67 -23.49 -6.10 3.61
CA PHE A 67 -23.47 -7.49 3.19
C PHE A 67 -24.33 -8.37 4.11
N ALA A 68 -24.27 -8.17 5.44
CA ALA A 68 -25.01 -9.00 6.37
C ALA A 68 -26.51 -8.99 6.12
N LYS A 69 -27.09 -7.80 5.86
CA LYS A 69 -28.50 -7.62 5.47
C LYS A 69 -28.88 -8.34 4.16
N ARG A 70 -27.89 -8.75 3.35
CA ARG A 70 -28.05 -9.49 2.09
C ARG A 70 -27.73 -10.99 2.24
N GLY A 71 -27.74 -11.49 3.48
CA GLY A 71 -27.62 -12.92 3.78
C GLY A 71 -26.18 -13.41 3.76
N TYR A 72 -25.29 -12.72 4.46
CA TYR A 72 -23.91 -13.12 4.72
C TYR A 72 -23.61 -12.99 6.22
N ALA A 73 -22.77 -13.85 6.77
CA ALA A 73 -22.17 -13.62 8.08
C ALA A 73 -20.82 -12.91 7.88
N CYS A 74 -20.67 -11.71 8.41
CA CYS A 74 -19.47 -10.89 8.26
C CYS A 74 -18.64 -10.94 9.54
N LEU A 75 -17.40 -11.43 9.46
CA LEU A 75 -16.48 -11.56 10.59
C LEU A 75 -15.29 -10.63 10.37
N ARG A 76 -15.18 -9.58 11.18
CA ARG A 76 -13.95 -8.78 11.29
C ARG A 76 -13.19 -9.25 12.53
N VAL A 77 -12.05 -9.89 12.32
CA VAL A 77 -11.23 -10.51 13.39
C VAL A 77 -9.99 -9.67 13.65
N ASP A 78 -9.74 -9.32 14.91
CA ASP A 78 -8.43 -8.84 15.35
C ASP A 78 -7.46 -10.02 15.35
N MET A 79 -6.38 -9.94 14.58
CA MET A 79 -5.38 -11.02 14.58
C MET A 79 -4.72 -11.17 15.95
N ARG A 80 -4.04 -12.30 16.17
CA ARG A 80 -3.28 -12.57 17.39
C ARG A 80 -2.36 -11.39 17.73
N GLY A 81 -2.33 -11.01 19.02
CA GLY A 81 -1.53 -9.91 19.51
C GLY A 81 -2.09 -8.51 19.30
N ASN A 82 -3.22 -8.37 18.61
CA ASN A 82 -3.76 -7.07 18.25
C ASN A 82 -5.19 -6.86 18.76
N GLY A 83 -5.59 -5.59 18.90
CA GLY A 83 -6.89 -5.20 19.43
C GLY A 83 -7.26 -5.96 20.71
N ASP A 84 -8.41 -6.62 20.69
CA ASP A 84 -8.97 -7.33 21.85
C ASP A 84 -8.60 -8.84 21.91
N SER A 85 -7.80 -9.33 20.95
CA SER A 85 -7.34 -10.72 20.87
C SER A 85 -6.25 -11.06 21.88
N GLU A 86 -5.98 -12.34 22.12
CA GLU A 86 -4.86 -12.79 22.94
C GLU A 86 -3.57 -12.96 22.12
N GLY A 87 -2.48 -13.31 22.82
CA GLY A 87 -1.19 -13.60 22.22
C GLY A 87 -0.37 -12.34 21.88
N LEU A 88 0.61 -12.54 21.02
CA LEU A 88 1.60 -11.54 20.60
C LEU A 88 1.66 -11.50 19.07
N MET A 89 1.97 -10.31 18.53
CA MET A 89 2.31 -10.13 17.12
C MET A 89 3.84 -10.15 17.02
N GLU A 90 4.38 -11.12 16.29
CA GLU A 90 5.84 -11.28 16.15
C GLU A 90 6.40 -10.52 14.94
N ASP A 91 5.63 -10.47 13.85
CA ASP A 91 5.97 -9.81 12.59
C ASP A 91 4.74 -9.76 11.67
N GLU A 92 4.90 -9.25 10.45
CA GLU A 92 3.88 -9.22 9.41
C GLU A 92 3.82 -10.50 8.56
N TYR A 93 2.61 -11.03 8.39
CA TYR A 93 2.30 -12.19 7.55
C TYR A 93 3.10 -13.44 7.91
N THR A 94 3.25 -13.69 9.22
CA THR A 94 4.01 -14.84 9.72
C THR A 94 3.30 -16.15 9.39
N PRO A 95 4.00 -17.29 9.40
CA PRO A 95 3.36 -18.60 9.31
C PRO A 95 2.25 -18.79 10.36
N GLN A 96 2.41 -18.22 11.57
CA GLN A 96 1.40 -18.27 12.63
C GLN A 96 0.17 -17.44 12.27
N GLU A 97 0.34 -16.23 11.73
CA GLU A 97 -0.78 -15.39 11.28
C GLU A 97 -1.63 -16.13 10.24
N LEU A 98 -0.98 -16.71 9.23
CA LEU A 98 -1.67 -17.41 8.14
C LEU A 98 -2.32 -18.72 8.63
N ALA A 99 -1.69 -19.43 9.55
CA ALA A 99 -2.27 -20.62 10.18
C ALA A 99 -3.49 -20.27 11.03
N ASP A 100 -3.43 -19.21 11.84
CA ASP A 100 -4.56 -18.71 12.63
C ASP A 100 -5.74 -18.35 11.72
N ALA A 101 -5.50 -17.68 10.58
CA ALA A 101 -6.54 -17.36 9.61
C ALA A 101 -7.19 -18.62 9.01
N CYS A 102 -6.40 -19.66 8.67
CA CYS A 102 -6.91 -20.96 8.24
C CYS A 102 -7.77 -21.63 9.33
N GLU A 103 -7.37 -21.56 10.60
CA GLU A 103 -8.16 -22.07 11.73
C GLU A 103 -9.46 -21.30 11.92
N VAL A 104 -9.45 -19.97 11.75
CA VAL A 104 -10.68 -19.14 11.79
C VAL A 104 -11.63 -19.54 10.67
N ILE A 105 -11.13 -19.79 9.45
CA ILE A 105 -11.92 -20.26 8.31
C ILE A 105 -12.57 -21.63 8.63
N ALA A 106 -11.79 -22.57 9.18
CA ALA A 106 -12.29 -23.88 9.58
C ALA A 106 -13.33 -23.79 10.71
N TRP A 107 -13.07 -22.94 11.72
CA TRP A 107 -13.99 -22.67 12.82
C TRP A 107 -15.32 -22.11 12.32
N ALA A 108 -15.26 -21.11 11.42
CA ALA A 108 -16.45 -20.47 10.86
C ALA A 108 -17.27 -21.45 10.02
N ALA A 109 -16.61 -22.29 9.21
CA ALA A 109 -17.27 -23.32 8.41
C ALA A 109 -17.94 -24.42 9.24
N ALA A 110 -17.49 -24.63 10.49
CA ALA A 110 -18.07 -25.63 11.40
C ALA A 110 -19.30 -25.11 12.18
N GLN A 111 -19.63 -23.81 12.08
CA GLN A 111 -20.74 -23.24 12.82
C GLN A 111 -22.10 -23.63 12.20
N PRO A 112 -23.15 -23.86 13.02
CA PRO A 112 -24.46 -24.28 12.51
C PRO A 112 -25.16 -23.22 11.65
N TRP A 113 -24.76 -21.95 11.80
CA TRP A 113 -25.28 -20.82 11.02
C TRP A 113 -24.50 -20.57 9.72
N CYS A 114 -23.44 -21.33 9.46
CA CYS A 114 -22.62 -21.21 8.26
C CYS A 114 -23.00 -22.30 7.25
N ASN A 115 -23.09 -21.95 5.96
CA ASN A 115 -23.31 -22.93 4.88
C ASN A 115 -22.03 -23.66 4.42
N CYS A 116 -21.01 -23.70 5.29
CA CYS A 116 -19.67 -24.25 5.03
C CYS A 116 -18.87 -23.55 3.92
N ARG A 117 -19.27 -22.35 3.47
CA ARG A 117 -18.54 -21.57 2.46
C ARG A 117 -18.09 -20.24 3.03
N VAL A 118 -16.80 -19.97 2.86
CA VAL A 118 -16.15 -18.76 3.34
C VAL A 118 -15.56 -18.01 2.14
N GLY A 119 -15.75 -16.70 2.13
CA GLY A 119 -14.96 -15.76 1.35
C GLY A 119 -14.08 -14.93 2.27
N MET A 120 -12.97 -14.41 1.74
CA MET A 120 -12.08 -13.53 2.49
C MET A 120 -11.83 -12.23 1.71
N MET A 121 -11.79 -11.10 2.40
CA MET A 121 -11.51 -9.81 1.79
C MET A 121 -10.71 -8.90 2.70
N GLY A 122 -10.06 -7.91 2.10
CA GLY A 122 -9.36 -6.89 2.85
C GLY A 122 -8.59 -5.94 1.94
N ILE A 123 -8.15 -4.83 2.51
CA ILE A 123 -7.24 -3.86 1.87
C ILE A 123 -5.89 -3.88 2.58
N SER A 124 -4.80 -3.59 1.86
CA SER A 124 -3.44 -3.60 2.42
C SER A 124 -3.15 -4.97 3.04
N TRP A 125 -2.79 -5.01 4.31
CA TRP A 125 -2.60 -6.23 5.08
C TRP A 125 -3.70 -7.28 4.92
N GLY A 126 -4.97 -6.88 4.99
CA GLY A 126 -6.09 -7.81 4.75
C GLY A 126 -6.19 -8.27 3.29
N GLY A 127 -5.71 -7.47 2.34
CA GLY A 127 -5.59 -7.83 0.94
C GLY A 127 -4.46 -8.83 0.70
N PHE A 128 -3.28 -8.58 1.30
CA PHE A 128 -2.09 -9.41 1.20
C PHE A 128 -2.35 -10.79 1.82
N ASN A 129 -2.82 -10.82 3.07
CA ASN A 129 -3.03 -12.09 3.75
C ASN A 129 -4.21 -12.88 3.16
N SER A 130 -5.20 -12.24 2.50
CA SER A 130 -6.22 -12.98 1.76
C SER A 130 -5.63 -13.77 0.58
N LEU A 131 -4.62 -13.23 -0.11
CA LEU A 131 -3.90 -13.93 -1.17
C LEU A 131 -3.04 -15.06 -0.60
N GLN A 132 -2.29 -14.78 0.46
CA GLN A 132 -1.40 -15.76 1.11
C GLN A 132 -2.19 -16.93 1.70
N VAL A 133 -3.29 -16.66 2.40
CA VAL A 133 -4.21 -17.69 2.94
C VAL A 133 -4.86 -18.47 1.80
N ALA A 134 -5.25 -17.82 0.71
CA ALA A 134 -5.79 -18.53 -0.46
C ALA A 134 -4.79 -19.51 -1.09
N ALA A 135 -3.49 -19.21 -1.05
CA ALA A 135 -2.43 -20.12 -1.48
C ALA A 135 -2.25 -21.34 -0.56
N LEU A 136 -2.64 -21.23 0.73
CA LEU A 136 -2.69 -22.36 1.67
C LEU A 136 -3.91 -23.28 1.46
N GLN A 137 -4.84 -22.89 0.60
CA GLN A 137 -5.99 -23.70 0.16
C GLN A 137 -6.87 -24.26 1.28
N PRO A 138 -7.30 -23.46 2.28
CA PRO A 138 -8.25 -23.95 3.27
C PRO A 138 -9.57 -24.36 2.59
N ASP A 139 -10.03 -25.58 2.86
CA ASP A 139 -11.13 -26.23 2.11
C ASP A 139 -12.39 -25.37 2.00
N ALA A 140 -12.75 -24.62 3.04
CA ALA A 140 -13.97 -23.81 3.05
C ALA A 140 -13.84 -22.49 2.28
N LEU A 141 -12.63 -22.03 1.95
CA LEU A 141 -12.40 -20.76 1.24
C LEU A 141 -12.66 -20.93 -0.26
N LYS A 142 -13.69 -20.26 -0.78
CA LYS A 142 -14.14 -20.43 -2.17
C LYS A 142 -13.80 -19.23 -3.06
N ALA A 143 -13.74 -18.03 -2.48
CA ALA A 143 -13.46 -16.80 -3.21
C ALA A 143 -12.77 -15.78 -2.32
N ILE A 144 -12.00 -14.89 -2.93
CA ILE A 144 -11.39 -13.73 -2.28
C ILE A 144 -11.67 -12.45 -3.05
N VAL A 145 -11.67 -11.33 -2.33
CA VAL A 145 -11.60 -9.98 -2.89
C VAL A 145 -10.40 -9.29 -2.25
N THR A 146 -9.31 -9.19 -3.00
CA THR A 146 -8.05 -8.58 -2.53
C THR A 146 -7.96 -7.15 -3.04
N LEU A 147 -7.75 -6.19 -2.13
CA LEU A 147 -7.65 -4.77 -2.47
C LEU A 147 -6.28 -4.21 -2.13
N CYS A 148 -5.72 -3.40 -3.04
CA CYS A 148 -4.47 -2.64 -2.84
C CYS A 148 -3.39 -3.51 -2.17
N SER A 149 -3.14 -4.66 -2.79
CA SER A 149 -2.27 -5.72 -2.28
C SER A 149 -1.01 -5.87 -3.13
N THR A 150 0.06 -6.46 -2.61
CA THR A 150 1.20 -6.90 -3.44
C THR A 150 1.19 -8.42 -3.69
N VAL A 151 1.89 -8.86 -4.74
CA VAL A 151 2.21 -10.28 -4.96
C VAL A 151 3.69 -10.61 -4.67
N ASP A 152 4.54 -9.59 -4.54
CA ASP A 152 5.96 -9.69 -4.20
C ASP A 152 6.28 -8.70 -3.07
N ARG A 153 6.54 -9.23 -1.87
CA ARG A 153 6.80 -8.43 -0.66
C ARG A 153 8.15 -7.73 -0.66
N TYR A 154 9.05 -8.05 -1.60
CA TYR A 154 10.35 -7.39 -1.71
C TYR A 154 10.40 -6.36 -2.82
N ALA A 155 9.89 -6.68 -4.00
CA ALA A 155 10.05 -5.81 -5.16
C ALA A 155 8.98 -4.71 -5.25
N ASP A 156 7.85 -4.89 -4.56
CA ASP A 156 6.70 -4.01 -4.65
C ASP A 156 5.92 -3.93 -3.33
N ASP A 157 6.64 -3.67 -2.23
CA ASP A 157 6.06 -3.39 -0.92
C ASP A 157 6.73 -2.18 -0.27
N ILE A 158 6.16 -1.68 0.83
CA ILE A 158 6.65 -0.54 1.62
C ILE A 158 8.10 -0.68 2.12
N HIS A 159 8.68 -1.87 2.06
CA HIS A 159 10.05 -2.13 2.51
C HIS A 159 11.08 -1.79 1.44
N TYR A 160 10.91 -2.35 0.25
CA TYR A 160 11.85 -2.24 -0.85
C TYR A 160 11.09 -2.11 -2.18
N LYS A 161 11.69 -1.37 -3.11
CA LYS A 161 11.23 -1.31 -4.50
C LYS A 161 12.43 -1.33 -5.42
N GLY A 162 12.46 -2.27 -6.38
CA GLY A 162 13.61 -2.45 -7.27
C GLY A 162 14.96 -2.65 -6.54
N GLY A 163 14.93 -3.19 -5.32
CA GLY A 163 16.11 -3.34 -4.45
C GLY A 163 16.58 -2.05 -3.76
N CYS A 164 15.88 -0.93 -3.92
CA CYS A 164 16.09 0.28 -3.12
C CYS A 164 15.31 0.19 -1.82
N LEU A 165 15.91 0.63 -0.71
CA LEU A 165 15.24 0.78 0.58
C LEU A 165 14.28 1.97 0.54
N LEU A 166 13.00 1.72 0.78
CA LEU A 166 12.00 2.77 0.94
C LEU A 166 12.04 3.31 2.36
N ASN A 167 11.88 4.62 2.51
CA ASN A 167 11.77 5.22 3.84
C ASN A 167 10.50 4.78 4.58
N GLU A 168 9.50 4.31 3.85
CA GLU A 168 8.28 3.71 4.39
C GLU A 168 8.56 2.44 5.22
N ASN A 169 9.71 1.78 5.07
CA ASN A 169 10.16 0.72 5.97
C ASN A 169 10.20 1.20 7.43
N LEU A 170 10.76 2.40 7.66
CA LEU A 170 10.74 3.04 8.98
C LEU A 170 9.37 3.65 9.29
N GLY A 171 8.72 4.31 8.32
CA GLY A 171 7.42 4.98 8.50
C GLY A 171 6.32 4.02 8.93
N TRP A 172 6.14 2.93 8.19
CA TRP A 172 5.20 1.87 8.53
C TRP A 172 5.59 1.12 9.80
N GLY A 173 6.89 0.87 10.01
CA GLY A 173 7.36 0.24 11.24
C GLY A 173 7.08 1.10 12.48
N ALA A 174 7.15 2.43 12.35
CA ALA A 174 6.71 3.36 13.38
C ALA A 174 5.20 3.34 13.60
N THR A 175 4.42 3.25 12.51
CA THR A 175 2.96 3.12 12.56
C THR A 175 2.56 1.88 13.34
N MET A 176 3.14 0.72 13.02
CA MET A 176 2.86 -0.54 13.72
C MET A 176 3.31 -0.49 15.18
N TRP A 177 4.48 0.09 15.45
CA TRP A 177 4.99 0.31 16.80
C TRP A 177 4.09 1.23 17.64
N ALA A 178 3.37 2.17 17.02
CA ALA A 178 2.34 2.96 17.69
C ALA A 178 1.03 2.17 17.84
N TYR A 179 0.56 1.52 16.77
CA TYR A 179 -0.73 0.84 16.78
C TYR A 179 -0.79 -0.34 17.76
N SER A 180 0.26 -1.16 17.80
CA SER A 180 0.36 -2.35 18.64
C SER A 180 0.69 -2.01 20.11
N SER A 181 1.17 -0.78 20.38
CA SER A 181 1.37 -0.27 21.74
C SER A 181 0.07 -0.08 22.54
N ARG A 182 -1.09 -0.01 21.89
CA ARG A 182 -2.36 0.33 22.54
C ARG A 182 -2.96 -0.84 23.31
N ALA A 183 -3.57 -0.53 24.45
CA ALA A 183 -4.28 -1.51 25.27
C ALA A 183 -5.52 -2.10 24.55
N PRO A 184 -5.95 -3.32 24.90
CA PRO A 184 -7.31 -3.79 24.63
C PRO A 184 -8.38 -2.88 25.25
N ASP A 185 -9.62 -2.92 24.74
CA ASP A 185 -10.73 -2.16 25.34
C ASP A 185 -11.09 -2.75 26.73
N PRO A 186 -10.99 -1.96 27.82
CA PRO A 186 -11.37 -2.41 29.17
C PRO A 186 -12.82 -2.90 29.31
N ALA A 187 -13.72 -2.49 28.41
CA ALA A 187 -15.11 -2.96 28.40
C ALA A 187 -15.26 -4.40 27.87
N LEU A 188 -14.29 -4.92 27.11
CA LEU A 188 -14.34 -6.27 26.54
C LEU A 188 -13.42 -7.26 27.24
N ARG A 189 -12.41 -6.76 27.96
CA ARG A 189 -11.39 -7.58 28.60
C ARG A 189 -11.16 -7.12 30.03
N GLU A 190 -11.47 -7.95 31.02
CA GLU A 190 -11.16 -7.65 32.43
C GLU A 190 -9.64 -7.67 32.70
N ASP A 191 -8.91 -8.50 31.95
CA ASP A 191 -7.46 -8.70 32.02
C ASP A 191 -6.66 -7.75 31.11
N TRP A 192 -7.31 -6.72 30.54
CA TRP A 192 -6.72 -5.79 29.57
C TRP A 192 -5.34 -5.25 29.99
N ARG A 193 -5.16 -4.93 31.28
CA ARG A 193 -3.91 -4.33 31.79
C ARG A 193 -2.75 -5.34 31.78
N LYS A 194 -3.05 -6.62 32.04
CA LYS A 194 -2.05 -7.70 31.96
C LYS A 194 -1.61 -7.88 30.50
N ILE A 195 -2.57 -8.01 29.59
CA ILE A 195 -2.30 -8.16 28.15
C ILE A 195 -1.52 -6.96 27.63
N TRP A 196 -1.91 -5.75 28.03
CA TRP A 196 -1.23 -4.53 27.61
C TRP A 196 0.23 -4.51 28.03
N LEU A 197 0.53 -4.82 29.29
CA LEU A 197 1.92 -4.91 29.76
C LEU A 197 2.70 -5.99 29.01
N GLU A 198 2.12 -7.18 28.84
CA GLU A 198 2.76 -8.30 28.14
C GLU A 198 3.11 -7.93 26.69
N ARG A 199 2.20 -7.24 25.98
CA ARG A 199 2.45 -6.75 24.62
C ARG A 199 3.54 -5.67 24.60
N LEU A 200 3.48 -4.68 25.48
CA LEU A 200 4.50 -3.63 25.56
C LEU A 200 5.91 -4.19 25.82
N GLU A 201 6.01 -5.28 26.59
CA GLU A 201 7.27 -5.96 26.87
C GLU A 201 7.83 -6.72 25.66
N HIS A 202 6.96 -7.31 24.85
CA HIS A 202 7.33 -8.23 23.76
C HIS A 202 7.15 -7.66 22.35
N GLU A 203 6.60 -6.45 22.20
CA GLU A 203 6.33 -5.85 20.90
C GLU A 203 7.63 -5.78 20.08
N PRO A 204 7.67 -6.33 18.85
CA PRO A 204 8.87 -6.43 18.05
C PRO A 204 9.25 -5.08 17.44
N PHE A 205 10.55 -4.74 17.44
CA PHE A 205 11.03 -3.53 16.77
C PHE A 205 11.21 -3.81 15.28
N LEU A 206 10.10 -3.85 14.56
CA LEU A 206 10.01 -4.29 13.16
C LEU A 206 10.94 -3.56 12.17
N PRO A 207 11.21 -2.23 12.28
CA PRO A 207 12.20 -1.58 11.43
C PRO A 207 13.57 -2.27 11.43
N GLU A 208 14.01 -2.81 12.57
CA GLU A 208 15.27 -3.55 12.64
C GLU A 208 15.16 -4.89 11.89
N VAL A 209 14.06 -5.63 12.09
CA VAL A 209 13.84 -6.94 11.49
C VAL A 209 13.89 -6.82 9.96
N TRP A 210 13.07 -5.93 9.40
CA TRP A 210 12.96 -5.74 7.96
C TRP A 210 14.26 -5.21 7.33
N LEU A 211 14.97 -4.32 8.04
CA LEU A 211 16.25 -3.79 7.55
C LEU A 211 17.39 -4.83 7.56
N ARG A 212 17.27 -5.91 8.34
CA ARG A 212 18.22 -7.03 8.26
C ARG A 212 18.06 -7.85 6.97
N HIS A 213 16.90 -7.78 6.33
CA HIS A 213 16.59 -8.49 5.09
C HIS A 213 16.74 -7.57 3.86
N GLN A 214 17.94 -7.05 3.61
CA GLN A 214 18.26 -6.14 2.50
C GLN A 214 18.24 -6.78 1.10
N ASN A 215 18.02 -8.08 1.00
CA ASN A 215 17.95 -8.83 -0.26
C ASN A 215 16.69 -9.68 -0.28
N ARG A 216 16.29 -10.13 -1.48
CA ARG A 216 15.15 -11.03 -1.66
C ARG A 216 15.47 -12.47 -1.24
N ASP A 217 15.58 -12.69 0.07
CA ASP A 217 15.83 -13.99 0.70
C ASP A 217 14.53 -14.72 1.08
N ASP A 218 14.66 -15.82 1.84
CA ASP A 218 13.53 -16.67 2.24
C ASP A 218 12.47 -15.93 3.06
N TYR A 219 12.86 -14.86 3.76
CA TYR A 219 11.94 -14.04 4.55
C TYR A 219 10.88 -13.40 3.67
N TRP A 220 11.29 -12.74 2.58
CA TRP A 220 10.37 -12.11 1.63
C TRP A 220 9.64 -13.11 0.75
N GLN A 221 10.31 -14.20 0.36
CA GLN A 221 9.73 -15.26 -0.45
C GLN A 221 8.51 -15.88 0.22
N HIS A 222 8.57 -16.11 1.54
CA HIS A 222 7.47 -16.73 2.28
C HIS A 222 6.11 -16.04 2.08
N GLY A 223 6.08 -14.71 2.14
CA GLY A 223 4.84 -13.94 2.01
C GLY A 223 4.54 -13.46 0.58
N SER A 224 5.30 -13.92 -0.43
CA SER A 224 5.13 -13.51 -1.82
C SER A 224 4.37 -14.58 -2.61
N VAL A 225 3.15 -14.29 -3.05
CA VAL A 225 2.34 -15.27 -3.80
C VAL A 225 2.80 -15.45 -5.25
N CYS A 226 3.69 -14.58 -5.75
CA CYS A 226 4.31 -14.74 -7.06
C CYS A 226 5.23 -15.97 -7.16
N GLU A 227 5.60 -16.60 -6.05
CA GLU A 227 6.36 -17.86 -6.04
C GLU A 227 5.58 -19.01 -6.68
N ASP A 228 4.26 -19.07 -6.46
CA ASP A 228 3.37 -20.04 -7.09
C ASP A 228 1.92 -19.53 -7.11
N PHE A 229 1.58 -18.75 -8.13
CA PHE A 229 0.19 -18.33 -8.36
C PHE A 229 -0.76 -19.53 -8.47
N SER A 230 -0.30 -20.69 -8.95
CA SER A 230 -1.17 -21.85 -9.13
C SER A 230 -1.68 -22.42 -7.80
N ALA A 231 -1.03 -22.11 -6.67
CA ALA A 231 -1.49 -22.47 -5.34
C ALA A 231 -2.82 -21.80 -4.98
N ILE A 232 -3.14 -20.63 -5.57
CA ILE A 232 -4.40 -19.93 -5.31
C ILE A 232 -5.53 -20.61 -6.08
N LYS A 233 -6.36 -21.37 -5.36
CA LYS A 233 -7.55 -22.05 -5.93
C LYS A 233 -8.85 -21.25 -5.75
N ALA A 234 -8.87 -20.35 -4.76
CA ALA A 234 -10.01 -19.47 -4.52
C ALA A 234 -10.23 -18.54 -5.72
N LYS A 235 -11.49 -18.28 -6.03
CA LYS A 235 -11.84 -17.33 -7.10
C LYS A 235 -11.45 -15.92 -6.67
N THR A 236 -10.59 -15.28 -7.46
CA THR A 236 -9.96 -14.01 -7.10
C THR A 236 -10.57 -12.83 -7.88
N LEU A 237 -11.09 -11.84 -7.15
CA LEU A 237 -11.34 -10.49 -7.65
C LEU A 237 -10.27 -9.56 -7.04
N ALA A 238 -9.43 -8.98 -7.88
CA ALA A 238 -8.37 -8.06 -7.48
C ALA A 238 -8.80 -6.61 -7.77
N VAL A 239 -8.62 -5.71 -6.80
CA VAL A 239 -9.02 -4.31 -6.91
C VAL A 239 -7.87 -3.40 -6.50
N GLY A 240 -7.60 -2.37 -7.28
CA GLY A 240 -6.50 -1.43 -7.00
C GLY A 240 -6.84 0.01 -7.40
N GLY A 241 -5.88 0.90 -7.17
CA GLY A 241 -5.98 2.31 -7.53
C GLY A 241 -4.73 2.83 -8.21
N TRP A 242 -4.85 3.74 -9.17
CA TRP A 242 -3.70 4.37 -9.82
C TRP A 242 -2.99 5.41 -8.95
N GLY A 243 -3.64 5.91 -7.91
CA GLY A 243 -3.03 6.74 -6.87
C GLY A 243 -2.46 5.94 -5.69
N ASP A 244 -2.58 4.61 -5.72
CA ASP A 244 -2.09 3.68 -4.69
C ASP A 244 -0.61 3.32 -4.88
N SER A 245 0.06 2.73 -3.89
CA SER A 245 1.42 2.18 -4.08
C SER A 245 1.44 0.83 -4.81
N TYR A 246 0.41 -0.01 -4.64
CA TYR A 246 0.40 -1.41 -5.05
C TYR A 246 -0.26 -1.63 -6.42
N LYS A 247 0.16 -0.83 -7.41
CA LYS A 247 -0.48 -0.76 -8.74
C LYS A 247 -0.26 -2.01 -9.59
N ASN A 248 0.80 -2.76 -9.31
CA ASN A 248 1.28 -3.82 -10.21
C ASN A 248 0.62 -5.18 -9.96
N ALA A 249 0.05 -5.41 -8.77
CA ALA A 249 -0.49 -6.71 -8.41
C ALA A 249 -1.73 -7.11 -9.22
N VAL A 250 -2.67 -6.19 -9.46
CA VAL A 250 -3.93 -6.49 -10.16
C VAL A 250 -3.68 -7.08 -11.56
N PRO A 251 -2.90 -6.44 -12.46
CA PRO A 251 -2.63 -7.02 -13.77
C PRO A 251 -1.85 -8.34 -13.67
N GLN A 252 -0.91 -8.48 -12.71
CA GLN A 252 -0.16 -9.72 -12.52
C GLN A 252 -1.06 -10.90 -12.11
N LEU A 253 -2.00 -10.67 -11.18
CA LEU A 253 -2.98 -11.67 -10.76
C LEU A 253 -3.92 -12.07 -11.90
N VAL A 254 -4.43 -11.10 -12.67
CA VAL A 254 -5.32 -11.39 -13.81
C VAL A 254 -4.58 -12.19 -14.90
N ALA A 255 -3.32 -11.85 -15.17
CA ALA A 255 -2.51 -12.59 -16.14
C ALA A 255 -2.18 -14.02 -15.68
N ALA A 256 -1.94 -14.21 -14.38
CA ALA A 256 -1.49 -15.48 -13.82
C ALA A 256 -2.62 -16.45 -13.44
N LEU A 257 -3.79 -15.95 -13.03
CA LEU A 257 -4.89 -16.75 -12.47
C LEU A 257 -6.07 -16.89 -13.45
N PRO A 258 -6.35 -18.10 -13.96
CA PRO A 258 -7.48 -18.33 -14.86
C PRO A 258 -8.83 -17.93 -14.25
N GLY A 259 -9.52 -16.98 -14.88
CA GLY A 259 -10.83 -16.49 -14.46
C GLY A 259 -10.79 -15.52 -13.28
N ALA A 260 -9.60 -15.01 -12.90
CA ALA A 260 -9.52 -13.85 -12.02
C ALA A 260 -10.02 -12.60 -12.74
N LYS A 261 -10.61 -11.68 -11.98
CA LYS A 261 -11.10 -10.39 -12.48
C LYS A 261 -10.34 -9.26 -11.79
N GLY A 262 -10.06 -8.18 -12.52
CA GLY A 262 -9.31 -7.03 -12.04
C GLY A 262 -10.05 -5.71 -12.29
N ILE A 263 -10.09 -4.84 -11.28
CA ILE A 263 -10.67 -3.50 -11.37
C ILE A 263 -9.66 -2.48 -10.83
N VAL A 264 -9.23 -1.51 -11.64
CA VAL A 264 -8.31 -0.45 -11.18
C VAL A 264 -8.89 0.93 -11.45
N GLY A 265 -9.19 1.66 -10.38
CA GLY A 265 -9.73 3.03 -10.46
C GLY A 265 -8.66 4.11 -10.28
N PRO A 266 -9.04 5.40 -10.25
CA PRO A 266 -8.12 6.51 -10.00
C PRO A 266 -7.73 6.68 -8.52
N TRP A 267 -8.21 5.79 -7.66
CA TRP A 267 -8.18 5.91 -6.20
C TRP A 267 -6.77 5.90 -5.63
N VAL A 268 -6.60 6.56 -4.49
CA VAL A 268 -5.51 6.25 -3.54
C VAL A 268 -5.85 4.98 -2.76
N HIS A 269 -5.09 4.67 -1.70
CA HIS A 269 -5.19 3.45 -0.90
C HIS A 269 -6.50 3.35 -0.07
N LYS A 270 -7.66 3.19 -0.74
CA LYS A 270 -9.00 3.15 -0.14
C LYS A 270 -9.93 2.20 -0.89
N TYR A 271 -11.00 1.77 -0.21
CA TYR A 271 -12.07 1.02 -0.87
C TYR A 271 -12.84 1.90 -1.86
N PRO A 272 -13.21 1.38 -3.04
CA PRO A 272 -13.71 2.22 -4.13
C PRO A 272 -15.02 3.00 -3.86
N HIS A 273 -15.87 2.49 -2.95
CA HIS A 273 -17.19 3.07 -2.67
C HIS A 273 -17.13 4.34 -1.80
N PHE A 274 -16.00 4.58 -1.11
CA PHE A 274 -15.73 5.84 -0.40
C PHE A 274 -14.37 6.44 -0.74
N ALA A 275 -13.70 5.91 -1.77
CA ALA A 275 -12.37 6.33 -2.17
C ALA A 275 -12.35 7.78 -2.69
N VAL A 276 -11.13 8.32 -2.66
CA VAL A 276 -10.73 9.54 -3.34
C VAL A 276 -9.42 9.27 -4.09
N PRO A 277 -9.11 10.01 -5.16
CA PRO A 277 -10.06 10.82 -5.92
C PRO A 277 -11.16 9.96 -6.56
N GLY A 278 -12.34 10.53 -6.81
CA GLY A 278 -13.37 9.90 -7.63
C GLY A 278 -12.97 9.79 -9.12
N PRO A 279 -13.82 9.18 -9.96
CA PRO A 279 -15.14 8.63 -9.62
C PRO A 279 -15.07 7.41 -8.71
N ARG A 280 -16.01 7.35 -7.77
CA ARG A 280 -16.29 6.15 -6.97
C ARG A 280 -17.13 5.19 -7.81
N ILE A 281 -17.17 3.93 -7.38
CA ILE A 281 -18.05 2.92 -7.97
C ILE A 281 -18.86 2.23 -6.89
N GLY A 282 -19.97 1.60 -7.28
CA GLY A 282 -20.73 0.63 -6.49
C GLY A 282 -19.95 -0.65 -6.22
N PHE A 283 -18.85 -0.53 -5.46
CA PHE A 283 -17.98 -1.66 -5.13
C PHE A 283 -18.69 -2.72 -4.31
N LEU A 284 -19.55 -2.34 -3.36
CA LEU A 284 -20.30 -3.34 -2.58
C LEU A 284 -21.22 -4.17 -3.46
N GLN A 285 -21.81 -3.56 -4.49
CA GLN A 285 -22.64 -4.24 -5.48
C GLN A 285 -21.81 -5.18 -6.36
N GLU A 286 -20.63 -4.75 -6.83
CA GLU A 286 -19.73 -5.63 -7.60
C GLU A 286 -19.22 -6.80 -6.76
N ALA A 287 -18.83 -6.55 -5.51
CA ALA A 287 -18.41 -7.58 -4.58
C ALA A 287 -19.57 -8.55 -4.24
N GLU A 288 -20.81 -8.06 -4.07
CA GLU A 288 -21.96 -8.91 -3.84
C GLU A 288 -22.23 -9.85 -5.02
N ARG A 289 -22.13 -9.36 -6.27
CA ARG A 289 -22.24 -10.21 -7.46
C ARG A 289 -21.20 -11.34 -7.44
N TRP A 290 -19.99 -11.04 -7.00
CA TRP A 290 -18.90 -12.01 -6.85
C TRP A 290 -19.20 -13.03 -5.75
N TRP A 291 -19.61 -12.56 -4.57
CA TRP A 291 -19.94 -13.41 -3.43
C TRP A 291 -21.15 -14.29 -3.70
N ALA A 292 -22.22 -13.75 -4.29
CA ALA A 292 -23.41 -14.50 -4.64
C ALA A 292 -23.07 -15.60 -5.64
N ARG A 293 -22.13 -15.35 -6.57
CA ARG A 293 -21.69 -16.37 -7.51
C ARG A 293 -20.94 -17.52 -6.86
N TRP A 294 -19.94 -17.21 -6.05
CA TRP A 294 -18.98 -18.21 -5.58
C TRP A 294 -19.29 -18.79 -4.21
N LEU A 295 -20.09 -18.10 -3.41
CA LEU A 295 -20.52 -18.55 -2.09
C LEU A 295 -21.97 -19.06 -2.09
N LYS A 296 -22.81 -18.62 -3.03
CA LYS A 296 -24.24 -19.00 -3.11
C LYS A 296 -24.65 -19.68 -4.44
N ASP A 297 -23.71 -19.89 -5.36
CA ASP A 297 -23.97 -20.44 -6.72
C ASP A 297 -25.03 -19.67 -7.53
N THR A 298 -25.25 -18.39 -7.20
CA THR A 298 -26.22 -17.56 -7.92
C THR A 298 -25.64 -17.14 -9.28
N PRO A 299 -26.36 -17.29 -10.40
CA PRO A 299 -25.85 -16.92 -11.72
C PRO A 299 -25.87 -15.39 -11.90
N THR A 300 -24.83 -14.71 -11.45
CA THR A 300 -24.72 -13.24 -11.49
C THR A 300 -24.06 -12.69 -12.77
N GLY A 301 -23.52 -13.58 -13.62
CA GLY A 301 -22.83 -13.23 -14.86
C GLY A 301 -21.41 -12.70 -14.68
N VAL A 302 -20.84 -12.74 -13.47
CA VAL A 302 -19.47 -12.25 -13.21
C VAL A 302 -18.39 -13.00 -13.99
N GLU A 303 -18.67 -14.23 -14.43
CA GLU A 303 -17.75 -14.96 -15.31
C GLU A 303 -17.60 -14.29 -16.69
N ASP A 304 -18.67 -13.64 -17.17
CA ASP A 304 -18.74 -12.95 -18.46
C ASP A 304 -18.25 -11.49 -18.38
N ASP A 305 -18.02 -10.96 -17.17
CA ASP A 305 -17.42 -9.64 -16.98
C ASP A 305 -16.01 -9.61 -17.61
N PRO A 306 -15.53 -8.45 -18.09
CA PRO A 306 -14.16 -8.33 -18.58
C PRO A 306 -13.13 -8.74 -17.52
N ASP A 307 -12.09 -9.47 -17.93
CA ASP A 307 -11.03 -9.93 -17.01
C ASP A 307 -10.28 -8.75 -16.38
N TYR A 308 -10.07 -7.66 -17.12
CA TYR A 308 -9.37 -6.50 -16.62
C TYR A 308 -10.05 -5.19 -17.05
N THR A 309 -10.64 -4.50 -16.09
CA THR A 309 -11.27 -3.18 -16.28
C THR A 309 -10.43 -2.12 -15.58
N VAL A 310 -10.07 -1.05 -16.28
CA VAL A 310 -9.26 0.04 -15.73
C VAL A 310 -9.83 1.41 -16.04
N TYR A 311 -9.59 2.37 -15.15
CA TYR A 311 -9.95 3.76 -15.38
C TYR A 311 -8.81 4.47 -16.12
N LEU A 312 -9.00 4.76 -17.40
CA LEU A 312 -8.07 5.56 -18.20
C LEU A 312 -8.21 7.02 -17.77
N MET A 313 -7.24 7.52 -17.00
CA MET A 313 -7.26 8.89 -16.50
C MET A 313 -6.89 9.88 -17.60
N ASP A 314 -7.64 10.98 -17.69
CA ASP A 314 -7.26 12.09 -18.56
C ASP A 314 -6.07 12.86 -17.98
N GLY A 315 -5.23 13.36 -18.87
CA GLY A 315 -4.08 14.18 -18.51
C GLY A 315 -4.51 15.55 -17.99
N VAL A 316 -4.29 15.78 -16.70
CA VAL A 316 -4.56 17.07 -16.04
C VAL A 316 -3.30 17.65 -15.41
N ARG A 317 -3.34 18.95 -15.10
CA ARG A 317 -2.23 19.66 -14.44
C ARG A 317 -1.88 19.01 -13.10
N PRO A 318 -0.61 19.04 -12.70
CA PRO A 318 -0.18 18.43 -11.45
C PRO A 318 -0.81 19.15 -10.25
N ALA A 319 -1.25 18.37 -9.27
CA ALA A 319 -1.72 18.78 -7.97
C ALA A 319 -1.37 17.68 -6.99
N THR A 320 -1.00 18.05 -5.77
CA THR A 320 -0.65 17.13 -4.69
C THR A 320 -1.88 16.51 -4.01
N TRP A 321 -3.08 16.95 -4.41
CA TRP A 321 -4.34 16.32 -4.03
C TRP A 321 -5.41 16.52 -5.12
N TYR A 322 -6.23 15.50 -5.35
CA TYR A 322 -7.39 15.54 -6.22
C TYR A 322 -8.60 14.99 -5.47
N LEU A 323 -9.76 15.65 -5.62
CA LEU A 323 -11.03 15.10 -5.14
C LEU A 323 -11.67 14.18 -6.19
N GLU A 324 -11.45 14.48 -7.46
CA GLU A 324 -11.92 13.73 -8.62
C GLU A 324 -10.87 13.75 -9.73
N ARG A 325 -10.84 12.69 -10.53
CA ARG A 325 -9.98 12.54 -11.70
C ARG A 325 -10.87 12.31 -12.92
N PRO A 326 -10.81 13.17 -13.96
CA PRO A 326 -11.50 12.91 -15.22
C PRO A 326 -10.87 11.71 -15.93
N GLY A 327 -11.67 11.07 -16.79
CA GLY A 327 -11.30 9.85 -17.49
C GLY A 327 -12.51 8.97 -17.79
N ARG A 328 -12.24 7.73 -18.21
CA ARG A 328 -13.27 6.74 -18.56
C ARG A 328 -12.83 5.32 -18.24
N TRP A 329 -13.79 4.45 -17.96
CA TRP A 329 -13.54 3.02 -17.78
C TRP A 329 -13.34 2.33 -19.12
N ILE A 330 -12.29 1.53 -19.26
CA ILE A 330 -11.99 0.74 -20.44
C ILE A 330 -11.70 -0.72 -20.06
N VAL A 331 -11.89 -1.63 -21.01
CA VAL A 331 -11.36 -2.99 -20.92
C VAL A 331 -9.93 -2.99 -21.43
N ALA A 332 -9.00 -3.45 -20.59
CA ALA A 332 -7.58 -3.51 -20.89
C ALA A 332 -7.10 -4.96 -21.01
N ASP A 333 -5.90 -5.12 -21.59
CA ASP A 333 -5.19 -6.39 -21.62
C ASP A 333 -4.17 -6.39 -20.48
N ALA A 334 -4.33 -7.29 -19.51
CA ALA A 334 -3.41 -7.39 -18.37
C ALA A 334 -1.98 -7.76 -18.81
N SER A 335 -1.85 -8.42 -19.98
CA SER A 335 -0.58 -8.81 -20.60
C SER A 335 0.16 -7.67 -21.30
N GLY A 336 -0.46 -6.50 -21.42
CA GLY A 336 0.08 -5.34 -22.13
C GLY A 336 -0.48 -5.14 -23.55
N GLY A 337 -0.26 -3.94 -24.09
CA GLY A 337 -0.75 -3.50 -25.40
C GLY A 337 0.33 -3.43 -26.48
N GLU A 338 0.02 -2.76 -27.60
CA GLU A 338 1.05 -2.41 -28.59
C GLU A 338 2.04 -1.43 -27.97
N VAL A 339 3.32 -1.58 -28.28
CA VAL A 339 4.39 -0.79 -27.68
C VAL A 339 4.92 0.24 -28.68
N THR A 340 5.03 1.49 -28.24
CA THR A 340 5.75 2.54 -28.96
C THR A 340 7.11 2.77 -28.31
N ARG A 341 8.18 2.54 -29.06
CA ARG A 341 9.55 2.74 -28.59
C ARG A 341 10.02 4.18 -28.83
N HIS A 342 10.57 4.79 -27.80
CA HIS A 342 11.26 6.08 -27.85
C HIS A 342 12.71 5.92 -27.41
N HIS A 343 13.64 6.24 -28.29
CA HIS A 343 15.07 6.19 -28.03
C HIS A 343 15.60 7.48 -27.42
N LEU A 344 16.60 7.36 -26.55
CA LEU A 344 17.36 8.51 -26.06
C LEU A 344 18.32 8.98 -27.16
N ALA A 345 18.21 10.24 -27.58
CA ALA A 345 19.08 10.85 -28.59
C ALA A 345 19.36 12.32 -28.22
N GLY A 346 20.61 12.66 -27.89
CA GLY A 346 20.92 13.95 -27.27
C GLY A 346 20.11 14.14 -25.98
N GLN A 347 19.22 15.14 -25.95
CA GLN A 347 18.23 15.36 -24.88
C GLN A 347 16.78 15.16 -25.37
N ALA A 348 16.58 14.43 -26.46
CA ALA A 348 15.28 14.14 -27.03
C ALA A 348 14.86 12.67 -26.84
N LEU A 349 13.55 12.44 -26.76
CA LEU A 349 12.93 11.14 -27.00
C LEU A 349 12.57 11.03 -28.49
N ALA A 350 13.35 10.24 -29.23
CA ALA A 350 13.27 10.13 -30.69
C ALA A 350 12.75 8.77 -31.15
N ALA A 351 12.17 8.71 -32.36
CA ALA A 351 11.72 7.45 -32.96
C ALA A 351 12.87 6.51 -33.38
N THR A 352 14.08 7.06 -33.57
CA THR A 352 15.27 6.32 -33.96
C THR A 352 16.41 6.54 -32.97
N PRO A 353 17.30 5.56 -32.76
CA PRO A 353 18.49 5.74 -31.93
C PRO A 353 19.36 6.90 -32.43
N GLY A 354 19.97 7.63 -31.51
CA GLY A 354 20.97 8.66 -31.80
C GLY A 354 22.08 8.67 -30.74
N PRO A 355 23.16 9.43 -30.96
CA PRO A 355 24.21 9.56 -29.96
C PRO A 355 23.67 10.25 -28.70
N VAL A 356 24.05 9.73 -27.53
CA VAL A 356 23.78 10.34 -26.22
C VAL A 356 24.99 10.14 -25.32
N GLU A 357 25.31 11.18 -24.57
CA GLU A 357 26.29 11.15 -23.48
C GLU A 357 25.78 12.13 -22.43
N ALA A 358 25.19 11.59 -21.37
CA ALA A 358 24.46 12.38 -20.39
C ALA A 358 24.91 12.05 -18.97
N LEU A 359 25.38 13.06 -18.24
CA LEU A 359 25.78 12.94 -16.84
C LEU A 359 24.55 13.03 -15.93
N VAL A 360 24.39 12.07 -15.03
CA VAL A 360 23.42 12.06 -13.94
C VAL A 360 24.18 12.17 -12.62
N ALA A 361 24.00 13.30 -11.94
CA ALA A 361 24.63 13.61 -10.66
C ALA A 361 23.64 14.45 -9.82
N SER A 362 22.57 13.82 -9.39
CA SER A 362 21.46 14.45 -8.69
C SER A 362 21.87 14.78 -7.24
N PRO A 363 21.58 16.00 -6.75
CA PRO A 363 21.68 16.32 -5.32
C PRO A 363 20.80 15.38 -4.48
N GLN A 364 21.20 15.13 -3.23
CA GLN A 364 20.56 14.12 -2.38
C GLN A 364 19.09 14.43 -2.03
N HIS A 365 18.68 15.70 -2.12
CA HIS A 365 17.29 16.14 -1.89
C HIS A 365 16.40 16.07 -3.14
N THR A 366 16.90 15.55 -4.27
CA THR A 366 16.09 15.30 -5.47
C THR A 366 14.95 14.35 -5.13
N GLY A 367 13.73 14.58 -5.62
CA GLY A 367 12.55 13.81 -5.26
C GLY A 367 11.62 14.53 -4.27
N GLY A 368 11.88 15.79 -3.94
CA GLY A 368 11.05 16.56 -3.01
C GLY A 368 9.59 16.70 -3.44
N ASP A 369 9.29 16.57 -4.73
CA ASP A 369 7.94 16.56 -5.29
C ASP A 369 7.44 15.14 -5.64
N SER A 370 8.07 14.10 -5.10
CA SER A 370 7.68 12.71 -5.36
C SER A 370 6.31 12.34 -4.80
N GLY A 371 5.79 13.09 -3.83
CA GLY A 371 4.71 12.61 -2.97
C GLY A 371 5.17 11.46 -2.06
N GLU A 372 4.27 10.99 -1.22
CA GLU A 372 4.49 9.84 -0.34
C GLU A 372 4.46 8.53 -1.14
N TYR A 373 5.10 7.46 -0.64
CA TYR A 373 5.09 6.16 -1.32
C TYR A 373 3.67 5.61 -1.41
N CYS A 374 2.93 5.67 -0.30
CA CYS A 374 1.54 5.26 -0.20
C CYS A 374 0.69 6.42 0.34
N ALA A 375 -0.26 6.92 -0.45
CA ALA A 375 -1.18 7.97 -0.01
C ALA A 375 -2.36 7.38 0.78
N ILE A 376 -2.31 7.45 2.11
CA ILE A 376 -3.23 6.77 3.03
C ILE A 376 -3.86 7.69 4.09
N TRP A 377 -3.20 8.76 4.52
CA TRP A 377 -3.59 9.53 5.69
C TRP A 377 -4.35 10.80 5.34
N LEU A 378 -3.88 11.95 5.79
CA LEU A 378 -4.55 13.23 5.67
C LEU A 378 -3.76 14.13 4.72
N GLY A 379 -4.44 14.89 3.87
CA GLY A 379 -3.80 15.97 3.14
C GLY A 379 -3.06 15.56 1.85
N PRO A 380 -2.18 16.44 1.35
CA PRO A 380 -1.65 16.35 -0.02
C PRO A 380 -0.46 15.38 -0.13
N GLU A 381 -0.73 14.09 -0.29
CA GLU A 381 0.28 13.02 -0.37
C GLU A 381 0.68 12.63 -1.80
N MET A 382 -0.06 13.10 -2.82
CA MET A 382 0.21 12.77 -4.23
C MET A 382 1.37 13.62 -4.81
N PRO A 383 2.05 13.13 -5.88
CA PRO A 383 3.16 13.87 -6.49
C PRO A 383 2.77 15.27 -6.96
N GLY A 384 3.67 16.22 -6.68
CA GLY A 384 3.52 17.62 -7.08
C GLY A 384 3.92 17.88 -8.53
N ASP A 385 4.09 19.16 -8.86
CA ASP A 385 4.61 19.58 -10.16
C ASP A 385 6.09 19.20 -10.26
N GLN A 386 6.43 18.36 -11.23
CA GLN A 386 7.74 17.74 -11.31
C GLN A 386 8.85 18.70 -11.81
N ARG A 387 8.54 19.97 -12.11
CA ARG A 387 9.54 20.94 -12.60
C ARG A 387 10.76 21.10 -11.68
N ALA A 388 10.56 21.09 -10.35
CA ALA A 388 11.67 21.20 -9.41
C ALA A 388 12.57 19.96 -9.46
N ASP A 389 11.98 18.76 -9.41
CA ASP A 389 12.73 17.51 -9.57
C ASP A 389 13.37 17.35 -10.96
N ASP A 390 12.72 17.85 -12.02
CA ASP A 390 13.27 17.86 -13.38
C ASP A 390 14.53 18.71 -13.48
N ALA A 391 14.62 19.82 -12.74
CA ALA A 391 15.82 20.66 -12.68
C ALA A 391 17.00 19.97 -11.99
N LEU A 392 16.74 18.91 -11.21
CA LEU A 392 17.72 18.10 -10.50
C LEU A 392 17.97 16.73 -11.16
N SER A 393 17.38 16.51 -12.33
CA SER A 393 17.41 15.25 -13.08
C SER A 393 18.00 15.46 -14.48
N MET A 394 18.46 14.37 -15.11
CA MET A 394 18.66 14.35 -16.55
C MET A 394 17.34 14.07 -17.24
N VAL A 395 16.97 14.86 -18.26
CA VAL A 395 15.68 14.75 -18.94
C VAL A 395 15.83 14.55 -20.44
N TRP A 396 14.96 13.71 -21.00
CA TRP A 396 14.75 13.57 -22.43
C TRP A 396 13.30 13.89 -22.74
N GLU A 397 13.08 14.82 -23.66
CA GLU A 397 11.74 15.28 -24.03
C GLU A 397 11.38 14.87 -25.46
N GLY A 398 10.15 14.39 -25.65
CA GLY A 398 9.61 14.05 -26.96
C GLY A 398 9.04 15.26 -27.70
N ASP A 399 8.74 15.04 -28.98
CA ASP A 399 7.99 16.00 -29.78
C ASP A 399 6.58 16.23 -29.22
N THR A 400 5.99 17.38 -29.58
CA THR A 400 4.57 17.63 -29.32
C THR A 400 3.75 16.55 -30.01
N LEU A 401 2.92 15.87 -29.23
CA LEU A 401 2.05 14.80 -29.72
C LEU A 401 1.02 15.37 -30.70
N ALA A 402 0.93 14.77 -31.89
CA ALA A 402 -0.07 15.14 -32.89
C ALA A 402 -1.47 14.59 -32.58
N GLN A 403 -1.54 13.57 -31.72
CA GLN A 403 -2.76 12.90 -31.30
C GLN A 403 -2.62 12.45 -29.84
N ASP A 404 -3.74 12.15 -29.18
CA ASP A 404 -3.74 11.63 -27.83
C ASP A 404 -2.93 10.33 -27.73
N CYS A 405 -2.12 10.22 -26.67
CA CYS A 405 -1.36 9.02 -26.32
C CYS A 405 -1.98 8.39 -25.08
N ALA A 406 -2.81 7.37 -25.29
CA ALA A 406 -3.38 6.56 -24.23
C ALA A 406 -2.40 5.44 -23.85
N ILE A 407 -1.90 5.49 -22.61
CA ILE A 407 -0.99 4.51 -22.02
C ILE A 407 -1.82 3.54 -21.18
N SER A 408 -1.60 2.23 -21.33
CA SER A 408 -2.18 1.20 -20.47
C SER A 408 -1.20 0.05 -20.29
N GLY A 409 -0.61 -0.05 -19.10
CA GLY A 409 0.41 -1.05 -18.78
C GLY A 409 1.60 -0.41 -18.09
N ALA A 410 2.66 -1.21 -17.90
CA ALA A 410 3.95 -0.76 -17.39
C ALA A 410 4.86 -0.31 -18.55
N PRO A 411 5.31 0.95 -18.60
CA PRO A 411 6.40 1.34 -19.48
C PRO A 411 7.70 0.62 -19.12
N HIS A 412 8.42 0.14 -20.12
CA HIS A 412 9.69 -0.56 -19.93
C HIS A 412 10.86 0.37 -20.31
N VAL A 413 11.89 0.45 -19.47
CA VAL A 413 13.05 1.31 -19.71
C VAL A 413 14.32 0.46 -19.74
N ALA A 414 15.15 0.66 -20.75
CA ALA A 414 16.47 0.07 -20.85
C ALA A 414 17.53 1.16 -21.06
N LEU A 415 18.60 1.14 -20.26
CA LEU A 415 19.67 2.13 -20.27
C LEU A 415 21.03 1.45 -20.40
N ARG A 416 21.93 2.08 -21.16
CA ARG A 416 23.36 1.79 -21.16
C ARG A 416 24.06 2.87 -20.36
N LEU A 417 24.63 2.51 -19.22
CA LEU A 417 25.21 3.46 -18.28
C LEU A 417 26.55 2.99 -17.73
N MET A 418 27.36 3.94 -17.28
CA MET A 418 28.61 3.72 -16.57
C MET A 418 28.54 4.45 -15.23
N SER A 419 29.07 3.85 -14.16
CA SER A 419 29.15 4.45 -12.83
C SER A 419 30.60 4.70 -12.41
N ASP A 420 30.84 5.78 -11.69
CA ASP A 420 32.12 6.04 -11.02
C ASP A 420 32.22 5.40 -9.62
N LYS A 421 31.11 4.84 -9.11
CA LYS A 421 31.00 4.12 -7.84
C LYS A 421 30.50 2.69 -8.00
N PRO A 422 30.88 1.78 -7.10
CA PRO A 422 30.42 0.39 -7.14
C PRO A 422 28.95 0.24 -6.71
N LEU A 423 28.41 1.21 -5.96
CA LEU A 423 27.05 1.22 -5.46
C LEU A 423 26.33 2.49 -5.93
N GLY A 424 25.05 2.35 -6.25
CA GLY A 424 24.22 3.45 -6.70
C GLY A 424 22.80 2.99 -7.00
N GLN A 425 21.90 3.95 -7.13
CA GLN A 425 20.51 3.71 -7.49
C GLN A 425 20.07 4.70 -8.54
N ILE A 426 19.00 4.36 -9.25
CA ILE A 426 18.32 5.27 -10.18
C ILE A 426 16.84 5.35 -9.85
N ALA A 427 16.27 6.54 -10.04
CA ALA A 427 14.85 6.75 -10.15
C ALA A 427 14.53 7.27 -11.56
N VAL A 428 13.58 6.60 -12.21
CA VAL A 428 13.15 6.92 -13.57
C VAL A 428 11.69 7.32 -13.54
N ARG A 429 11.38 8.49 -14.08
CA ARG A 429 10.03 9.05 -14.12
C ARG A 429 9.60 9.22 -15.57
N LEU A 430 8.41 8.73 -15.89
CA LEU A 430 7.71 9.10 -17.13
C LEU A 430 6.73 10.23 -16.81
N CYS A 431 6.86 11.33 -17.53
CA CYS A 431 6.20 12.58 -17.23
C CYS A 431 5.40 13.09 -18.43
N HIS A 432 4.27 13.73 -18.12
CA HIS A 432 3.43 14.48 -19.04
C HIS A 432 3.76 15.97 -18.89
N VAL A 433 4.33 16.56 -19.95
CA VAL A 433 4.66 18.00 -20.00
C VAL A 433 3.52 18.76 -20.67
N HIS A 434 2.97 19.73 -19.95
CA HIS A 434 1.89 20.60 -20.39
C HIS A 434 2.42 21.73 -21.31
N PRO A 435 1.56 22.36 -22.15
CA PRO A 435 1.96 23.45 -23.03
C PRO A 435 2.59 24.66 -22.33
N ASP A 436 2.26 24.86 -21.04
CA ASP A 436 2.83 25.93 -20.21
C ASP A 436 4.10 25.51 -19.44
N GLY A 437 4.56 24.27 -19.66
CA GLY A 437 5.76 23.70 -19.05
C GLY A 437 5.56 23.04 -17.69
N ALA A 438 4.35 23.05 -17.11
CA ALA A 438 4.09 22.24 -15.92
C ALA A 438 4.27 20.74 -16.22
N THR A 439 4.73 19.97 -15.24
CA THR A 439 5.04 18.55 -15.45
C THR A 439 4.26 17.68 -14.47
N THR A 440 3.42 16.78 -14.99
CA THR A 440 2.72 15.76 -14.20
C THR A 440 3.49 14.44 -14.26
N ARG A 441 3.78 13.82 -13.11
CA ARG A 441 4.31 12.44 -13.07
C ARG A 441 3.22 11.46 -13.50
N ILE A 442 3.45 10.71 -14.58
CA ILE A 442 2.53 9.66 -15.05
C ILE A 442 2.76 8.39 -14.24
N THR A 443 4.01 7.92 -14.22
CA THR A 443 4.45 6.74 -13.49
C THR A 443 5.96 6.84 -13.23
N TYR A 444 6.50 5.94 -12.41
CA TYR A 444 7.91 5.89 -12.07
C TYR A 444 8.35 4.45 -11.78
N GLY A 445 9.66 4.25 -11.72
CA GLY A 445 10.31 3.02 -11.31
C GLY A 445 11.66 3.37 -10.71
N VAL A 446 12.15 2.51 -9.83
CA VAL A 446 13.44 2.69 -9.16
C VAL A 446 14.23 1.40 -9.24
N LEU A 447 15.56 1.50 -9.24
CA LEU A 447 16.44 0.34 -9.29
C LEU A 447 17.70 0.63 -8.51
N ASN A 448 18.01 -0.23 -7.53
CA ASN A 448 19.34 -0.34 -6.98
C ASN A 448 20.20 -1.06 -8.03
N LEU A 449 21.23 -0.39 -8.53
CA LEU A 449 22.00 -0.85 -9.68
C LEU A 449 22.81 -2.13 -9.37
N ALA A 450 23.04 -2.44 -8.10
CA ALA A 450 23.62 -3.72 -7.70
C ALA A 450 22.66 -4.89 -7.98
N HIS A 451 21.35 -4.64 -7.97
CA HIS A 451 20.29 -5.64 -8.22
C HIS A 451 19.88 -5.73 -9.70
N ARG A 452 20.64 -5.13 -10.63
CA ARG A 452 20.35 -5.13 -12.08
C ARG A 452 20.14 -6.52 -12.69
N ASN A 453 20.72 -7.56 -12.08
CA ASN A 453 20.64 -8.95 -12.53
C ASN A 453 19.76 -9.83 -11.62
N GLY A 454 19.05 -9.23 -10.66
CA GLY A 454 18.17 -9.92 -9.72
C GLY A 454 18.35 -9.47 -8.27
N HIS A 455 17.33 -9.72 -7.44
CA HIS A 455 17.28 -9.20 -6.07
C HIS A 455 17.82 -10.13 -4.99
N ALA A 456 18.03 -11.41 -5.29
CA ALA A 456 18.48 -12.41 -4.31
C ALA A 456 20.00 -12.39 -4.09
N ARG A 457 20.76 -11.99 -5.13
CA ARG A 457 22.23 -11.95 -5.13
C ARG A 457 22.69 -10.71 -5.89
N PRO A 458 22.63 -9.52 -5.28
CA PRO A 458 23.16 -8.31 -5.90
C PRO A 458 24.67 -8.45 -6.13
N GLU A 459 25.16 -7.68 -7.11
CA GLU A 459 26.57 -7.60 -7.47
C GLU A 459 26.96 -6.13 -7.68
N PRO A 460 28.13 -5.66 -7.24
CA PRO A 460 28.47 -4.25 -7.37
C PRO A 460 28.63 -3.88 -8.85
N LEU A 461 28.52 -2.60 -9.16
CA LEU A 461 28.81 -2.11 -10.49
C LEU A 461 30.32 -2.19 -10.78
N PRO A 462 30.71 -2.62 -11.99
CA PRO A 462 32.07 -2.46 -12.46
C PRO A 462 32.33 -0.96 -12.73
N VAL A 463 33.15 -0.34 -11.88
CA VAL A 463 33.45 1.09 -11.95
C VAL A 463 34.16 1.42 -13.27
N GLY A 464 33.64 2.42 -13.99
CA GLY A 464 34.20 2.87 -15.27
C GLY A 464 33.88 1.97 -16.48
N GLU A 465 33.05 0.93 -16.30
CA GLU A 465 32.59 0.07 -17.38
C GLU A 465 31.13 0.36 -17.73
N VAL A 466 30.77 0.20 -19.01
CA VAL A 466 29.38 0.35 -19.46
C VAL A 466 28.62 -0.93 -19.17
N VAL A 467 27.54 -0.81 -18.42
CA VAL A 467 26.56 -1.88 -18.16
C VAL A 467 25.22 -1.55 -18.81
N GLU A 468 24.44 -2.60 -19.07
CA GLU A 468 23.04 -2.45 -19.44
C GLU A 468 22.17 -2.72 -18.21
N VAL A 469 21.18 -1.87 -18.00
CA VAL A 469 20.16 -2.06 -16.96
C VAL A 469 18.78 -1.90 -17.57
N ALA A 470 17.82 -2.63 -17.02
CA ALA A 470 16.43 -2.52 -17.42
C ALA A 470 15.53 -2.55 -16.18
N LEU A 471 14.42 -1.83 -16.26
CA LEU A 471 13.38 -1.81 -15.24
C LEU A 471 12.03 -1.47 -15.88
N ASP A 472 10.98 -2.00 -15.29
CA ASP A 472 9.62 -1.57 -15.58
C ASP A 472 9.24 -0.41 -14.63
N LEU A 473 8.53 0.57 -15.17
CA LEU A 473 7.84 1.56 -14.34
C LEU A 473 6.47 1.01 -13.92
N ASP A 474 5.90 1.55 -12.86
CA ASP A 474 4.61 1.06 -12.35
C ASP A 474 3.51 1.09 -13.42
N HIS A 475 2.64 0.09 -13.38
CA HIS A 475 1.45 0.03 -14.22
C HIS A 475 0.58 1.28 -14.06
N ILE A 476 0.06 1.77 -15.19
CA ILE A 476 -0.83 2.93 -15.21
C ILE A 476 -1.80 2.86 -16.39
N ALA A 477 -2.98 3.48 -16.26
CA ALA A 477 -3.82 3.88 -17.38
C ALA A 477 -3.96 5.41 -17.41
N TYR A 478 -3.32 6.06 -18.39
CA TYR A 478 -3.22 7.52 -18.46
C TYR A 478 -3.25 8.01 -19.91
N CYS A 479 -3.93 9.12 -20.19
CA CYS A 479 -3.98 9.74 -21.51
C CYS A 479 -3.23 11.07 -21.55
N VAL A 480 -2.19 11.16 -22.37
CA VAL A 480 -1.50 12.43 -22.67
C VAL A 480 -2.20 13.08 -23.88
N PRO A 481 -2.74 14.31 -23.75
CA PRO A 481 -3.47 14.94 -24.84
C PRO A 481 -2.59 15.34 -26.03
N ALA A 482 -3.19 15.40 -27.22
CA ALA A 482 -2.57 16.08 -28.37
C ALA A 482 -2.16 17.53 -28.00
N GLY A 483 -1.01 17.98 -28.49
CA GLY A 483 -0.44 19.29 -28.14
C GLY A 483 0.48 19.27 -26.91
N HIS A 484 0.51 18.19 -26.14
CA HIS A 484 1.37 17.99 -24.98
C HIS A 484 2.58 17.10 -25.34
N ARG A 485 3.49 16.85 -24.40
CA ARG A 485 4.71 16.06 -24.63
C ARG A 485 4.92 14.98 -23.57
N LEU A 486 5.63 13.92 -23.94
CA LEU A 486 6.21 12.95 -23.02
C LEU A 486 7.63 13.37 -22.64
N ARG A 487 8.02 13.14 -21.39
CA ARG A 487 9.38 13.33 -20.89
C ARG A 487 9.81 12.12 -20.06
N LEU A 488 11.03 11.66 -20.27
CA LEU A 488 11.70 10.72 -19.39
C LEU A 488 12.69 11.49 -18.53
N ALA A 489 12.61 11.36 -17.20
CA ALA A 489 13.58 11.94 -16.29
C ALA A 489 14.30 10.84 -15.51
N VAL A 490 15.63 10.96 -15.38
CA VAL A 490 16.48 10.03 -14.64
C VAL A 490 17.28 10.80 -13.60
N SER A 491 17.18 10.37 -12.35
CA SER A 491 17.99 10.84 -11.23
C SER A 491 18.69 9.66 -10.56
N ASN A 492 19.77 9.93 -9.82
CA ASN A 492 20.46 8.93 -9.00
C ASN A 492 20.34 9.18 -7.49
N ALA A 493 19.42 10.08 -7.11
CA ALA A 493 18.88 10.29 -5.77
C ALA A 493 17.37 10.55 -5.89
N TYR A 494 16.60 10.14 -4.88
CA TYR A 494 15.13 10.31 -4.86
C TYR A 494 14.56 10.31 -3.43
N TRP A 495 14.93 11.34 -2.66
CA TRP A 495 14.54 11.59 -1.26
C TRP A 495 13.26 12.43 -1.17
N PRO A 496 12.34 12.18 -0.22
CA PRO A 496 12.43 11.21 0.87
C PRO A 496 11.83 9.84 0.54
N LEU A 497 11.56 9.52 -0.73
CA LEU A 497 10.98 8.22 -1.07
C LEU A 497 11.98 7.06 -0.83
N LEU A 498 13.25 7.25 -1.23
CA LEU A 498 14.31 6.27 -1.09
C LEU A 498 15.36 6.71 -0.07
N TRP A 499 15.87 5.76 0.70
CA TRP A 499 17.10 5.97 1.47
C TRP A 499 18.31 6.09 0.52
N PRO A 500 19.26 7.02 0.75
CA PRO A 500 20.40 7.20 -0.15
C PRO A 500 21.40 6.04 -0.17
N SER A 501 22.10 5.88 -1.30
CA SER A 501 23.34 5.09 -1.41
C SER A 501 24.40 5.61 -0.41
N PRO A 502 25.34 4.78 0.11
CA PRO A 502 26.37 5.25 1.05
C PRO A 502 27.36 6.26 0.44
N GLU A 503 27.41 6.39 -0.88
CA GLU A 503 28.27 7.34 -1.59
C GLU A 503 27.47 8.10 -2.66
N ALA A 504 27.79 9.38 -2.83
CA ALA A 504 27.31 10.19 -3.94
C ALA A 504 28.11 9.85 -5.21
N GLY A 505 27.54 8.98 -6.04
CA GLY A 505 28.10 8.61 -7.35
C GLY A 505 27.58 9.48 -8.48
N GLN A 506 28.21 9.34 -9.64
CA GLN A 506 27.82 9.90 -10.92
C GLN A 506 27.60 8.78 -11.92
N LEU A 507 26.57 8.93 -12.75
CA LEU A 507 26.29 7.99 -13.84
C LEU A 507 26.45 8.71 -15.18
N THR A 508 27.05 8.03 -16.16
CA THR A 508 27.08 8.51 -17.55
C THR A 508 26.21 7.59 -18.40
N ILE A 509 25.10 8.11 -18.92
CA ILE A 509 24.21 7.38 -19.83
C ILE A 509 24.70 7.58 -21.27
N SER A 510 24.95 6.47 -21.95
CA SER A 510 25.50 6.39 -23.31
C SER A 510 24.51 5.84 -24.34
N GLY A 511 23.33 5.41 -23.89
CA GLY A 511 22.27 4.90 -24.75
C GLY A 511 21.05 4.46 -23.94
N GLY A 512 19.92 4.29 -24.60
CA GLY A 512 18.74 3.72 -23.98
C GLY A 512 17.47 3.94 -24.77
N TYR A 513 16.37 3.39 -24.27
CA TYR A 513 15.02 3.63 -24.77
C TYR A 513 13.98 3.45 -23.66
N VAL A 514 12.80 4.02 -23.91
CA VAL A 514 11.57 3.71 -23.18
C VAL A 514 10.53 3.16 -24.15
N ASP A 515 9.97 2.02 -23.79
CA ASP A 515 8.88 1.33 -24.47
C ASP A 515 7.58 1.69 -23.75
N VAL A 516 6.71 2.44 -24.40
CA VAL A 516 5.44 2.91 -23.85
C VAL A 516 4.30 2.04 -24.38
N PRO A 517 3.54 1.33 -23.51
CA PRO A 517 2.42 0.51 -23.94
C PRO A 517 1.23 1.40 -24.30
N CYS A 518 1.04 1.61 -25.60
CA CYS A 518 0.01 2.47 -26.15
C CYS A 518 -1.25 1.66 -26.51
N VAL A 519 -2.41 2.17 -26.11
CA VAL A 519 -3.71 1.67 -26.54
C VAL A 519 -4.05 2.31 -27.89
N VAL A 520 -3.73 1.64 -28.99
CA VAL A 520 -3.97 2.18 -30.34
C VAL A 520 -5.46 2.35 -30.65
N ARG A 521 -6.34 1.57 -29.99
CA ARG A 521 -7.80 1.76 -29.94
C ARG A 521 -8.33 1.20 -28.61
N PRO A 522 -9.26 1.86 -27.89
CA PRO A 522 -9.91 1.23 -26.75
C PRO A 522 -10.57 -0.07 -27.24
N ARG A 523 -10.13 -1.21 -26.69
CA ARG A 523 -10.72 -2.52 -27.01
C ARG A 523 -12.09 -2.58 -26.29
N ARG A 524 -13.18 -2.26 -27.01
CA ARG A 524 -14.61 -2.38 -26.62
C ARG A 524 -15.14 -1.42 -25.54
N ASP A 525 -16.48 -1.40 -25.44
CA ASP A 525 -17.37 -0.45 -24.76
C ASP A 525 -16.95 -0.09 -23.32
N GLU A 526 -17.20 1.17 -22.95
CA GLU A 526 -17.00 1.66 -21.58
C GLU A 526 -17.83 0.82 -20.59
N ARG A 527 -17.18 0.21 -19.60
CA ARG A 527 -17.88 -0.45 -18.50
C ARG A 527 -18.47 0.63 -17.59
N VAL A 528 -19.77 0.60 -17.41
CA VAL A 528 -20.47 1.48 -16.49
C VAL A 528 -20.68 0.74 -15.16
N PHE A 529 -20.28 1.36 -14.07
CA PHE A 529 -20.54 0.86 -12.73
C PHE A 529 -21.77 1.56 -12.14
N PRO A 530 -22.53 0.90 -11.24
CA PRO A 530 -23.54 1.59 -10.45
C PRO A 530 -22.91 2.65 -9.56
N GLU A 531 -23.70 3.63 -9.12
CA GLU A 531 -23.30 4.58 -8.09
C GLU A 531 -22.93 3.86 -6.78
N PRO A 532 -21.98 4.40 -5.99
CA PRO A 532 -21.61 3.83 -4.71
C PRO A 532 -22.83 3.72 -3.77
N ASP A 533 -23.02 2.53 -3.21
CA ASP A 533 -23.93 2.28 -2.10
C ASP A 533 -23.11 1.85 -0.87
N SER A 534 -23.62 2.12 0.33
CA SER A 534 -23.00 1.76 1.60
C SER A 534 -24.03 1.74 2.70
N GLU A 535 -23.68 1.16 3.84
CA GLU A 535 -24.46 1.37 5.04
C GLU A 535 -24.28 2.81 5.58
N ALA A 536 -25.09 3.17 6.58
CA ALA A 536 -24.97 4.43 7.29
C ALA A 536 -23.55 4.61 7.88
N ALA A 537 -23.07 5.85 7.82
CA ALA A 537 -21.78 6.21 8.43
C ALA A 537 -21.82 5.99 9.94
N TRP A 538 -20.71 5.49 10.47
CA TRP A 538 -20.55 5.31 11.90
C TRP A 538 -20.51 6.65 12.62
N GLU A 539 -21.30 6.79 13.69
CA GLU A 539 -21.44 8.03 14.42
C GLU A 539 -20.36 8.17 15.51
N THR A 540 -19.74 9.35 15.58
CA THR A 540 -18.78 9.71 16.62
C THR A 540 -18.99 11.16 17.04
N GLU A 541 -18.72 11.46 18.30
CA GLU A 541 -18.71 12.81 18.86
C GLU A 541 -17.27 13.35 18.85
N PRO A 542 -16.96 14.41 18.07
CA PRO A 542 -15.63 15.01 18.09
C PRO A 542 -15.40 15.77 19.40
N LEU A 543 -14.32 15.43 20.10
CA LEU A 543 -13.88 16.11 21.33
C LEU A 543 -12.72 17.08 21.08
N ARG A 544 -11.88 16.77 20.08
CA ARG A 544 -10.80 17.61 19.57
C ARG A 544 -10.76 17.45 18.05
N ALA A 545 -10.78 18.56 17.32
CA ALA A 545 -10.64 18.50 15.86
C ALA A 545 -9.24 17.97 15.49
N GLY A 546 -9.18 17.18 14.43
CA GLY A 546 -7.92 16.84 13.78
C GLY A 546 -7.42 17.99 12.91
N ASP A 547 -6.16 17.91 12.52
CA ASP A 547 -5.47 18.83 11.62
C ASP A 547 -4.32 18.10 10.91
N ASN A 548 -3.78 18.65 9.84
CA ASN A 548 -2.60 18.09 9.22
C ASN A 548 -1.73 19.14 8.54
N SER A 549 -0.42 18.89 8.47
CA SER A 549 0.52 19.78 7.79
C SER A 549 1.68 19.02 7.17
N ARG A 550 2.06 19.40 5.95
CA ARG A 550 3.34 19.04 5.33
C ARG A 550 4.13 20.31 5.08
N ARG A 551 5.40 20.34 5.51
CA ARG A 551 6.28 21.50 5.37
C ARG A 551 7.66 21.05 4.94
N VAL A 552 8.23 21.74 3.96
CA VAL A 552 9.65 21.61 3.63
C VAL A 552 10.38 22.81 4.23
N VAL A 553 11.35 22.53 5.09
CA VAL A 553 12.17 23.54 5.76
C VAL A 553 13.60 23.42 5.26
N THR A 554 14.16 24.52 4.77
CA THR A 554 15.58 24.62 4.44
C THR A 554 16.28 25.48 5.50
N ASP A 555 17.17 24.88 6.27
CA ASP A 555 18.07 25.66 7.13
C ASP A 555 19.14 26.32 6.25
N MET A 556 18.99 27.62 6.02
CA MET A 556 19.89 28.39 5.16
C MET A 556 21.33 28.52 5.71
N LYS A 557 21.55 28.20 6.99
CA LYS A 557 22.88 28.21 7.61
C LYS A 557 23.58 26.86 7.43
N THR A 558 22.87 25.74 7.63
CA THR A 558 23.46 24.39 7.53
C THR A 558 23.35 23.79 6.12
N GLY A 559 22.39 24.25 5.32
CA GLY A 559 22.05 23.67 4.02
C GLY A 559 21.11 22.46 4.10
N GLU A 560 20.75 22.01 5.30
CA GLU A 560 19.87 20.85 5.50
C GLU A 560 18.44 21.17 5.06
N ILE A 561 17.80 20.16 4.47
CA ILE A 561 16.40 20.20 4.03
C ILE A 561 15.65 19.14 4.82
N THR A 562 14.54 19.53 5.45
CA THR A 562 13.68 18.64 6.24
C THR A 562 12.26 18.69 5.70
N LEU A 563 11.69 17.51 5.38
CA LEU A 563 10.25 17.33 5.27
C LEU A 563 9.68 17.07 6.67
N GLU A 564 8.79 17.93 7.12
CA GLU A 564 8.01 17.79 8.35
C GLU A 564 6.57 17.37 8.00
N ILE A 565 6.10 16.25 8.56
CA ILE A 565 4.73 15.76 8.41
C ILE A 565 4.10 15.74 9.80
N VAL A 566 2.86 16.24 9.89
CA VAL A 566 2.02 16.12 11.08
C VAL A 566 0.63 15.70 10.64
N ASP A 567 0.17 14.57 11.17
CA ASP A 567 -1.20 14.09 11.03
C ASP A 567 -1.83 13.95 12.40
N ASP A 568 -2.70 14.89 12.73
CA ASP A 568 -3.52 14.85 13.93
C ASP A 568 -4.91 14.35 13.56
N PHE A 569 -5.22 13.12 13.98
CA PHE A 569 -6.50 12.46 13.71
C PHE A 569 -7.63 12.93 14.62
N GLY A 570 -7.35 13.91 15.49
CA GLY A 570 -8.31 14.44 16.47
C GLY A 570 -8.48 13.51 17.68
N LEU A 571 -9.47 13.85 18.49
CA LEU A 571 -9.94 13.02 19.60
C LEU A 571 -11.44 12.89 19.46
N ARG A 572 -11.97 11.66 19.50
CA ARG A 572 -13.39 11.38 19.29
C ARG A 572 -13.90 10.38 20.31
N ARG A 573 -15.18 10.53 20.69
CA ARG A 573 -15.93 9.53 21.44
C ARG A 573 -16.79 8.73 20.47
N ASP A 574 -16.70 7.42 20.55
CA ASP A 574 -17.59 6.51 19.86
C ASP A 574 -19.03 6.65 20.37
N SER A 575 -20.00 6.87 19.48
CA SER A 575 -21.39 7.15 19.89
C SER A 575 -22.16 5.89 20.33
N ASP A 576 -21.72 4.70 19.95
CA ASP A 576 -22.34 3.44 20.34
C ASP A 576 -21.79 2.93 21.67
N HIS A 577 -20.47 2.75 21.75
CA HIS A 577 -19.84 2.13 22.92
C HIS A 577 -19.06 3.07 23.82
N GLY A 578 -18.98 4.37 23.50
CA GLY A 578 -18.42 5.40 24.38
C GLY A 578 -16.90 5.42 24.52
N LEU A 579 -16.16 4.59 23.78
CA LEU A 579 -14.69 4.62 23.81
C LEU A 579 -14.21 5.95 23.25
N ILE A 580 -13.30 6.61 23.95
CA ILE A 580 -12.62 7.80 23.43
C ILE A 580 -11.28 7.36 22.85
N SER A 581 -10.99 7.73 21.62
CA SER A 581 -9.71 7.47 20.98
C SER A 581 -9.23 8.67 20.16
N GLY A 582 -7.91 8.81 20.06
CA GLY A 582 -7.26 9.86 19.28
C GLY A 582 -5.80 9.52 19.03
N SER A 583 -5.23 10.08 17.98
CA SER A 583 -3.83 9.85 17.64
C SER A 583 -3.22 11.04 16.92
N VAL A 584 -1.90 11.19 17.06
CA VAL A 584 -1.12 12.18 16.32
C VAL A 584 0.20 11.57 15.87
N ALA A 585 0.43 11.55 14.57
CA ALA A 585 1.68 11.16 13.94
C ALA A 585 2.51 12.40 13.59
N ARG A 586 3.82 12.32 13.80
CA ARG A 586 4.78 13.38 13.46
C ARG A 586 6.02 12.77 12.87
N GLU A 587 6.48 13.29 11.74
CA GLU A 587 7.64 12.76 11.04
C GLU A 587 8.59 13.87 10.59
N TRP A 588 9.88 13.56 10.58
CA TRP A 588 10.93 14.42 10.09
C TRP A 588 11.92 13.63 9.24
N TRP A 589 11.99 13.99 7.96
CA TRP A 589 12.92 13.39 7.00
C TRP A 589 13.94 14.45 6.57
N THR A 590 15.15 14.37 7.10
CA THR A 590 16.21 15.38 6.92
C THR A 590 17.35 14.85 6.06
N ILE A 591 17.86 15.69 5.15
CA ILE A 591 19.05 15.42 4.34
C ILE A 591 19.75 16.72 3.94
N HIS A 592 21.07 16.66 3.79
CA HIS A 592 21.90 17.70 3.17
C HIS A 592 22.09 17.39 1.67
N PRO A 593 21.92 18.36 0.75
CA PRO A 593 22.02 18.15 -0.70
C PRO A 593 23.30 17.47 -1.20
N ASP A 594 24.42 17.67 -0.51
CA ASP A 594 25.74 17.17 -0.93
C ASP A 594 26.25 15.97 -0.11
N ASP A 595 25.49 15.48 0.89
CA ASP A 595 25.96 14.43 1.79
C ASP A 595 24.89 13.32 1.97
N PRO A 596 25.04 12.15 1.32
CA PRO A 596 24.09 11.05 1.49
C PRO A 596 24.06 10.49 2.92
N LEU A 597 25.14 10.67 3.70
CA LEU A 597 25.25 10.15 5.07
C LEU A 597 24.57 11.06 6.11
N SER A 598 24.11 12.24 5.67
CA SER A 598 23.30 13.14 6.50
C SER A 598 21.83 12.70 6.63
N ALA A 599 21.40 11.70 5.84
CA ALA A 599 20.04 11.19 5.84
C ALA A 599 19.61 10.74 7.24
N ARG A 600 18.47 11.28 7.70
CA ARG A 600 17.91 10.99 9.01
C ARG A 600 16.38 11.01 8.97
N GLY A 601 15.77 9.89 9.36
CA GLY A 601 14.32 9.75 9.55
C GLY A 601 13.99 9.71 11.04
N ARG A 602 12.98 10.44 11.47
CA ARG A 602 12.48 10.43 12.85
C ARG A 602 10.96 10.43 12.85
N THR A 603 10.37 9.69 13.78
CA THR A 603 8.93 9.68 14.00
C THR A 603 8.60 9.89 15.47
N HIS A 604 7.42 10.45 15.74
CA HIS A 604 6.83 10.54 17.05
C HIS A 604 5.30 10.35 16.94
N TRP A 605 4.80 9.27 17.52
CA TRP A 605 3.38 9.01 17.65
C TRP A 605 2.89 9.24 19.08
N THR A 606 1.70 9.80 19.18
CA THR A 606 0.90 9.85 20.40
C THR A 606 -0.39 9.08 20.14
N GLU A 607 -0.70 8.08 20.97
CA GLU A 607 -1.98 7.36 20.93
C GLU A 607 -2.71 7.60 22.25
N GLU A 608 -3.99 7.97 22.18
CA GLU A 608 -4.83 8.31 23.32
C GLU A 608 -6.04 7.37 23.37
N MET A 609 -6.36 6.87 24.58
CA MET A 609 -7.56 6.06 24.82
C MET A 609 -8.17 6.43 26.18
N ALA A 610 -9.49 6.63 26.24
CA ALA A 610 -10.16 6.83 27.53
C ALA A 610 -11.54 6.17 27.60
N ARG A 611 -11.86 5.63 28.77
CA ARG A 611 -13.12 4.96 29.08
C ARG A 611 -13.37 4.93 30.59
N ASP A 612 -14.56 5.31 31.05
CA ASP A 612 -15.02 5.10 32.44
C ASP A 612 -14.02 5.52 33.53
N GLY A 613 -13.31 6.64 33.30
CA GLY A 613 -12.28 7.18 34.21
C GLY A 613 -10.88 6.58 34.02
N ILE A 614 -10.72 5.53 33.21
CA ILE A 614 -9.42 5.04 32.72
C ILE A 614 -8.98 5.96 31.59
N VAL A 615 -7.76 6.48 31.69
CA VAL A 615 -7.13 7.30 30.65
C VAL A 615 -5.76 6.71 30.38
N LEU A 616 -5.55 6.23 29.16
CA LEU A 616 -4.31 5.62 28.70
C LEU A 616 -3.72 6.47 27.58
N ARG A 617 -2.39 6.54 27.56
CA ARG A 617 -1.64 7.17 26.47
C ARG A 617 -0.38 6.38 26.20
N THR A 618 -0.02 6.21 24.94
CA THR A 618 1.32 5.78 24.55
C THR A 618 2.01 6.86 23.72
N GLU A 619 3.30 7.01 23.96
CA GLU A 619 4.19 7.83 23.14
C GLU A 619 5.24 6.91 22.55
N THR A 620 5.38 6.92 21.23
CA THR A 620 6.38 6.10 20.56
C THR A 620 7.27 6.98 19.69
N PHE A 621 8.56 6.66 19.69
CA PHE A 621 9.59 7.40 18.97
C PHE A 621 10.41 6.39 18.19
N THR A 622 10.61 6.62 16.90
CA THR A 622 11.57 5.86 16.10
C THR A 622 12.52 6.80 15.38
N GLU A 623 13.73 6.33 15.13
CA GLU A 623 14.76 7.09 14.44
C GLU A 623 15.67 6.14 13.66
N MET A 624 16.04 6.54 12.45
CA MET A 624 17.02 5.88 11.60
C MET A 624 17.99 6.91 11.02
N TRP A 625 19.28 6.55 10.98
CA TRP A 625 20.33 7.25 10.23
C TRP A 625 21.35 6.22 9.75
N SER A 626 22.29 6.63 8.90
CA SER A 626 23.32 5.72 8.41
C SER A 626 24.67 6.40 8.26
N ASP A 627 25.74 5.64 8.50
CA ASP A 627 27.05 5.98 7.98
C ASP A 627 27.35 5.12 6.73
N ALA A 628 28.60 5.17 6.26
CA ALA A 628 29.01 4.45 5.07
C ALA A 628 28.90 2.92 5.22
N ALA A 629 28.99 2.36 6.44
CA ALA A 629 29.06 0.92 6.69
C ALA A 629 27.79 0.35 7.33
N GLU A 630 27.03 1.16 8.08
CA GLU A 630 25.91 0.68 8.88
C GLU A 630 24.72 1.64 8.88
N PHE A 631 23.52 1.07 8.97
CA PHE A 631 22.33 1.73 9.47
C PHE A 631 22.31 1.67 10.99
N HIS A 632 21.83 2.75 11.60
CA HIS A 632 21.64 2.88 13.03
C HIS A 632 20.16 3.17 13.28
N LEU A 633 19.56 2.44 14.21
CA LEU A 633 18.17 2.63 14.62
C LEU A 633 18.07 2.85 16.11
N ALA A 634 17.12 3.68 16.51
CA ALA A 634 16.71 3.86 17.89
C ALA A 634 15.18 3.87 17.98
N GLY A 635 14.65 3.24 19.03
CA GLY A 635 13.22 3.20 19.32
C GLY A 635 12.96 3.45 20.80
N ARG A 636 11.85 4.08 21.11
CA ARG A 636 11.35 4.24 22.49
C ARG A 636 9.83 4.11 22.49
N ILE A 637 9.32 3.47 23.53
CA ILE A 637 7.91 3.41 23.86
C ILE A 637 7.73 3.83 25.32
N GLU A 638 6.72 4.66 25.57
CA GLU A 638 6.32 5.12 26.90
C GLU A 638 4.81 4.96 27.01
N ALA A 639 4.35 4.24 28.03
CA ALA A 639 2.93 4.02 28.28
C ALA A 639 2.54 4.67 29.61
N TYR A 640 1.39 5.34 29.63
CA TYR A 640 0.89 6.12 30.75
C TYR A 640 -0.52 5.67 31.13
N GLU A 641 -0.79 5.59 32.44
CA GLU A 641 -2.14 5.48 33.01
C GLU A 641 -2.41 6.76 33.81
N GLY A 642 -3.26 7.64 33.25
CA GLY A 642 -3.34 9.05 33.62
C GLY A 642 -2.01 9.76 33.38
N GLU A 643 -1.51 10.48 34.38
CA GLU A 643 -0.21 11.15 34.34
C GLU A 643 0.96 10.25 34.78
N LYS A 644 0.67 9.03 35.24
CA LYS A 644 1.69 8.13 35.77
C LYS A 644 2.29 7.32 34.63
N LEU A 645 3.62 7.38 34.49
CA LEU A 645 4.36 6.45 33.63
C LEU A 645 4.14 5.02 34.14
N PHE A 646 3.44 4.23 33.33
CA PHE A 646 3.11 2.83 33.60
C PHE A 646 4.26 1.91 33.14
N TYR A 647 4.81 2.15 31.95
CA TYR A 647 5.88 1.35 31.36
C TYR A 647 6.75 2.19 30.41
N SER A 648 8.02 1.83 30.26
CA SER A 648 8.88 2.38 29.21
C SER A 648 9.92 1.36 28.77
N ARG A 649 10.20 1.33 27.46
CA ARG A 649 11.25 0.50 26.86
C ARG A 649 11.98 1.29 25.79
N LYS A 650 13.30 1.13 25.74
CA LYS A 650 14.18 1.66 24.70
C LYS A 650 14.86 0.50 23.98
N VAL A 651 14.96 0.63 22.67
CA VAL A 651 15.64 -0.32 21.78
C VAL A 651 16.60 0.45 20.89
N SER A 652 17.68 -0.21 20.49
CA SER A 652 18.66 0.35 19.56
C SER A 652 19.32 -0.77 18.78
N ALA A 653 19.55 -0.54 17.49
CA ALA A 653 20.14 -1.53 16.61
C ALA A 653 21.18 -0.92 15.68
N ARG A 654 22.13 -1.75 15.27
CA ARG A 654 23.08 -1.48 14.19
C ARG A 654 22.97 -2.60 13.17
N VAL A 655 22.77 -2.23 11.91
CA VAL A 655 22.59 -3.17 10.80
C VAL A 655 23.63 -2.83 9.73
N PRO A 656 24.57 -3.73 9.40
CA PRO A 656 25.51 -3.51 8.31
C PRO A 656 24.77 -3.24 7.00
N ARG A 657 25.24 -2.26 6.23
CA ARG A 657 24.77 -2.03 4.87
C ARG A 657 25.28 -3.15 3.97
N ASP A 658 24.44 -3.65 3.08
CA ASP A 658 24.91 -4.57 2.05
C ASP A 658 25.67 -3.77 0.99
N HIS A 659 26.94 -4.11 0.82
CA HIS A 659 27.84 -3.53 -0.17
C HIS A 659 28.16 -4.51 -1.31
N ARG A 660 27.46 -5.65 -1.32
CA ARG A 660 27.66 -6.69 -2.31
C ARG A 660 26.85 -6.47 -3.57
#